data_AF-A0A816YWD0-F1
#
_entry.id   AF-A0A816YWD0-F1
#
_cell.length_a   1.000
_cell.length_b   1.000
_cell.length_c   1.000
_cell.angle_alpha   90.00
_cell.angle_beta   90.00
_cell.angle_gamma   90.00
#
_symmetry.space_group_name_H-M   'P 1'
#
loop_
_entity.id
_entity.type
_entity.pdbx_description
1 polymer ?
#
loop_
_entity_poly.entity_id
_entity_poly.type
_entity_poly.pdbx_seq_one_letter_code
_entity_poly.pdbx_strand_id
1 'polypeptide(L)'
;PLALTMNLCGQTPLFCAAKEGRTDIVKYLLDRGANPRVQNHYGVSALWIPAQKGMLDVVELLLNAGAETHVAPFGNLADELNITGWTPLYAAMKSRKFDVVKLLLKRGADPNAVTKLGSTPFLLASEICDLDIIEACVEAGADLDFAPSGQDADNLNITGQTALFMATLKDRVDVVKFLIQKGAHVNVQNRYGVSPLLLCAESGNFELVQALVQAGADVNITPQGELAEDNFLAGQTPLFGAAKKGHVDICEYLIQNGADVNAITMTGATPLYTATEEGHLDVVQLLIRHGADVNRSPKGQVARDLHIENQTPLLIACMRNHETIIRHLIESGANVNVTSERGSSPFLAICQHNNVELARLLIQNGARHDVEAKNLYDGKINGLIVAAESGSFETLRLLVEAGLDVNYKIEGKGETAGRTPLFCACAKGFQDIVEYLIDRGADVNGTEKSGLSCLHIASAMGHADTVRILCERGANVDQQFRFEEQDVTAYDLAESQQHDHVCQIMYNRLYLFVSRSYLNTIISCRSIQTMNEVRKGLQSLVGAQIVFGHGNQSGSHAQLTDDIKVDSTLAPRTIAESYDEAIIPLASHINLRERYANFENKVRFGRILEDLDTMAVHIGYKHNSPQLIKSVHVHPLAIVTAAVDQVAIPHMHMDRDIRLSGFASFVGSSSMEITLKIDQDNNGTWEHVLHALFVLAARDPRTKKSAKMNPLIGTSEKDIAIIKTGKLNRQRRLTEQDKSLFKIPPDTSESTIVHDLFLKTLTQNASIFRTRLLVEDSMWMEETGLRTMYLCHPEQRNLYNKIFGGYLMRKSFELAWTAASLFAKQSLSTLAVDDIMFERPVEIGSLLFLTTRVVYVEGNKIQTRVNAEVVDIHTAERHTTNIFYFIFKTKDNKNPLQNVVPKTYAEAMMYLDGKRHLN
;
A
#
# COMPACT_ATOMS: atom_id res chain seq x y z
N PRO A 1 -47.42 19.42 70.35
CA PRO A 1 -46.82 20.65 69.79
C PRO A 1 -45.66 20.42 68.81
N LEU A 2 -44.84 19.36 68.96
CA LEU A 2 -43.71 19.04 68.06
C LEU A 2 -44.10 18.59 66.64
N ALA A 3 -45.38 18.31 66.37
CA ALA A 3 -45.87 17.90 65.05
C ALA A 3 -45.87 19.03 64.00
N LEU A 4 -45.61 20.28 64.41
CA LEU A 4 -45.65 21.48 63.54
C LEU A 4 -44.30 22.18 63.36
N THR A 5 -43.21 21.70 63.99
CA THR A 5 -41.89 22.34 63.86
C THR A 5 -41.21 21.88 62.57
N MET A 6 -41.20 22.73 61.55
CA MET A 6 -40.41 22.53 60.33
C MET A 6 -38.99 23.07 60.53
N ASN A 7 -38.00 22.44 59.90
CA ASN A 7 -36.65 23.03 59.79
C ASN A 7 -36.64 24.17 58.75
N LEU A 8 -35.48 24.81 58.55
CA LEU A 8 -35.31 25.91 57.58
C LEU A 8 -35.68 25.53 56.13
N CYS A 9 -35.70 24.23 55.80
CA CYS A 9 -36.07 23.71 54.49
C CYS A 9 -37.56 23.31 54.40
N GLY A 10 -38.36 23.53 55.44
CA GLY A 10 -39.76 23.09 55.48
C GLY A 10 -39.93 21.60 55.78
N GLN A 11 -38.94 20.90 56.34
CA GLN A 11 -39.05 19.46 56.60
C GLN A 11 -39.57 19.21 58.02
N THR A 12 -40.60 18.37 58.13
CA THR A 12 -41.13 17.91 59.43
C THR A 12 -40.26 16.79 60.03
N PRO A 13 -40.39 16.48 61.33
CA PRO A 13 -39.71 15.33 61.92
C PRO A 13 -40.05 14.01 61.20
N LEU A 14 -41.30 13.86 60.76
CA LEU A 14 -41.75 12.72 59.95
C LEU A 14 -41.03 12.67 58.61
N PHE A 15 -40.90 13.81 57.91
CA PHE A 15 -40.15 13.90 56.66
C PHE A 15 -38.69 13.45 56.84
N CYS A 16 -38.00 13.95 57.87
CA CYS A 16 -36.61 13.59 58.14
C CYS A 16 -36.47 12.09 58.48
N ALA A 17 -37.35 11.54 59.32
CA ALA A 17 -37.33 10.12 59.65
C ALA A 17 -37.60 9.23 58.43
N ALA A 18 -38.55 9.63 57.57
CA ALA A 18 -38.86 8.94 56.33
C ALA A 18 -37.69 8.99 55.32
N LYS A 19 -37.10 10.18 55.12
CA LYS A 19 -35.93 10.39 54.24
C LYS A 19 -34.75 9.47 54.57
N GLU A 20 -34.53 9.22 55.86
CA GLU A 20 -33.44 8.38 56.39
C GLU A 20 -33.85 6.89 56.53
N GLY A 21 -35.07 6.51 56.18
CA GLY A 21 -35.53 5.12 56.23
C GLY A 21 -35.71 4.56 57.64
N ARG A 22 -35.97 5.41 58.65
CA ARG A 22 -36.09 5.00 60.05
C ARG A 22 -37.51 4.49 60.36
N THR A 23 -37.83 3.26 59.95
CA THR A 23 -39.18 2.66 60.04
C THR A 23 -39.81 2.78 61.43
N ASP A 24 -39.08 2.48 62.50
CA ASP A 24 -39.59 2.57 63.89
C ASP A 24 -39.98 3.99 64.29
N ILE A 25 -39.18 4.97 63.86
CA ILE A 25 -39.41 6.39 64.15
C ILE A 25 -40.58 6.91 63.31
N VAL A 26 -40.65 6.52 62.03
CA VAL A 26 -41.78 6.86 61.15
C VAL A 26 -43.09 6.36 61.76
N LYS A 27 -43.14 5.08 62.16
CA LYS A 27 -44.31 4.49 62.82
C LYS A 27 -44.70 5.25 64.09
N TYR A 28 -43.73 5.47 64.98
CA TYR A 28 -43.97 6.22 66.22
C TYR A 28 -44.54 7.62 65.98
N LEU A 29 -44.05 8.33 64.96
CA LEU A 29 -44.54 9.68 64.64
C LEU A 29 -45.95 9.65 64.05
N LEU A 30 -46.25 8.69 63.17
CA LEU A 30 -47.59 8.51 62.59
C LEU A 30 -48.62 8.14 63.66
N ASP A 31 -48.29 7.24 64.59
CA ASP A 31 -49.16 6.85 65.71
C ASP A 31 -49.49 8.04 66.64
N ARG A 32 -48.66 9.09 66.63
CA ARG A 32 -48.84 10.33 67.39
C ARG A 32 -49.49 11.45 66.56
N GLY A 33 -50.06 11.12 65.41
CA GLY A 33 -50.83 12.05 64.57
C GLY A 33 -49.97 12.97 63.72
N ALA A 34 -48.73 12.59 63.39
CA ALA A 34 -47.94 13.34 62.41
C ALA A 34 -48.62 13.28 61.03
N ASN A 35 -48.84 14.44 60.41
CA ASN A 35 -49.52 14.52 59.11
C ASN A 35 -48.55 14.13 57.97
N PRO A 36 -48.81 13.04 57.21
CA PRO A 36 -47.93 12.60 56.14
C PRO A 36 -48.07 13.42 54.84
N ARG A 37 -49.03 14.34 54.76
CA ARG A 37 -49.31 15.16 53.57
C ARG A 37 -48.52 16.47 53.50
N VAL A 38 -47.75 16.78 54.54
CA VAL A 38 -46.97 18.03 54.59
C VAL A 38 -45.85 17.98 53.56
N GLN A 39 -45.76 19.04 52.75
CA GLN A 39 -44.71 19.26 51.77
C GLN A 39 -43.64 20.20 52.34
N ASN A 40 -42.40 20.03 51.92
CA ASN A 40 -41.34 20.98 52.24
C ASN A 40 -41.40 22.22 51.33
N HIS A 41 -40.48 23.19 51.52
CA HIS A 41 -40.47 24.43 50.73
C HIS A 41 -40.24 24.23 49.22
N TYR A 42 -39.91 23.01 48.79
CA TYR A 42 -39.66 22.62 47.40
C TYR A 42 -40.78 21.74 46.80
N GLY A 43 -41.91 21.60 47.51
CA GLY A 43 -43.03 20.76 47.07
C GLY A 43 -42.84 19.25 47.24
N VAL A 44 -41.76 18.82 47.91
CA VAL A 44 -41.46 17.39 48.11
C VAL A 44 -42.24 16.87 49.31
N SER A 45 -43.01 15.79 49.13
CA SER A 45 -43.73 15.10 50.22
C SER A 45 -42.82 14.13 50.99
N ALA A 46 -43.24 13.74 52.20
CA ALA A 46 -42.54 12.72 52.99
C ALA A 46 -42.49 11.34 52.29
N LEU A 47 -43.36 11.10 51.30
CA LEU A 47 -43.42 9.87 50.50
C LEU A 47 -42.38 9.83 49.36
N TRP A 48 -42.04 10.98 48.79
CA TRP A 48 -41.25 11.08 47.55
C TRP A 48 -39.84 10.49 47.68
N ILE A 49 -39.08 10.87 48.73
CA ILE A 49 -37.69 10.37 48.91
C ILE A 49 -37.66 8.87 49.25
N PRO A 50 -38.48 8.35 50.18
CA PRO A 50 -38.60 6.91 50.40
C PRO A 50 -38.93 6.13 49.14
N ALA A 51 -39.84 6.67 48.30
CA ALA A 51 -40.21 6.04 47.04
C ALA A 51 -39.02 5.96 46.07
N GLN A 52 -38.29 7.06 45.90
CA GLN A 52 -37.06 7.11 45.09
C GLN A 52 -35.99 6.13 45.59
N LYS A 53 -35.79 6.03 46.91
CA LYS A 53 -34.78 5.17 47.52
C LYS A 53 -35.18 3.69 47.57
N GLY A 54 -36.46 3.36 47.37
CA GLY A 54 -36.96 1.98 47.43
C GLY A 54 -37.22 1.48 48.86
N MET A 55 -37.55 2.37 49.78
CA MET A 55 -37.80 2.04 51.19
C MET A 55 -39.23 1.49 51.37
N LEU A 56 -39.45 0.23 51.01
CA LEU A 56 -40.79 -0.38 50.92
C LEU A 56 -41.62 -0.22 52.21
N ASP A 57 -41.07 -0.59 53.37
CA ASP A 57 -41.78 -0.53 54.66
C ASP A 57 -42.20 0.89 55.03
N VAL A 58 -41.33 1.87 54.77
CA VAL A 58 -41.60 3.29 55.05
C VAL A 58 -42.67 3.82 54.10
N VAL A 59 -42.58 3.48 52.82
CA VAL A 59 -43.59 3.82 51.81
C VAL A 59 -44.95 3.24 52.21
N GLU A 60 -45.00 1.99 52.62
CA GLU A 60 -46.24 1.33 53.05
C GLU A 60 -46.86 2.00 54.27
N LEU A 61 -46.06 2.31 55.31
CA LEU A 61 -46.53 3.03 56.49
C LEU A 61 -47.11 4.41 56.14
N LEU A 62 -46.42 5.17 55.28
CA LEU A 62 -46.87 6.50 54.86
C LEU A 62 -48.17 6.43 54.04
N LEU A 63 -48.29 5.48 53.12
CA LEU A 63 -49.51 5.28 52.33
C LEU A 63 -50.68 4.84 53.21
N ASN A 64 -50.46 3.94 54.18
CA ASN A 64 -51.49 3.53 55.15
C ASN A 64 -51.96 4.69 56.02
N ALA A 65 -51.09 5.67 56.29
CA ALA A 65 -51.44 6.89 57.01
C ALA A 65 -52.07 7.98 56.12
N GLY A 66 -52.30 7.72 54.83
CA GLY A 66 -52.97 8.63 53.91
C GLY A 66 -52.06 9.66 53.24
N ALA A 67 -50.78 9.32 53.01
CA ALA A 67 -49.89 10.07 52.13
C ALA A 67 -50.43 10.11 50.69
N GLU A 68 -50.25 11.24 50.02
CA GLU A 68 -50.75 11.47 48.65
C GLU A 68 -49.72 11.02 47.61
N THR A 69 -50.18 10.27 46.61
CA THR A 69 -49.33 9.66 45.56
C THR A 69 -49.04 10.56 44.36
N HIS A 70 -49.72 11.71 44.25
CA HIS A 70 -49.61 12.64 43.10
C HIS A 70 -48.72 13.85 43.39
N VAL A 71 -48.24 14.01 44.62
CA VAL A 71 -47.48 15.20 45.03
C VAL A 71 -46.08 15.20 44.45
N ALA A 72 -45.77 16.18 43.61
CA ALA A 72 -44.48 16.29 42.91
C ALA A 72 -43.74 17.61 43.25
N PRO A 73 -42.39 17.62 43.18
CA PRO A 73 -41.59 18.83 43.37
C PRO A 73 -41.94 19.92 42.35
N PHE A 74 -41.85 21.20 42.76
CA PHE A 74 -42.09 22.37 41.91
C PHE A 74 -41.18 23.56 42.26
N GLY A 75 -41.09 24.55 41.36
CA GLY A 75 -40.34 25.79 41.55
C GLY A 75 -38.90 25.75 41.01
N ASN A 76 -38.17 26.87 41.14
CA ASN A 76 -36.86 27.07 40.49
C ASN A 76 -35.83 25.97 40.79
N LEU A 77 -35.74 25.51 42.04
CA LEU A 77 -34.79 24.43 42.39
C LEU A 77 -35.17 23.09 41.74
N ALA A 78 -36.47 22.79 41.65
CA ALA A 78 -36.94 21.57 40.99
C ALA A 78 -36.70 21.64 39.47
N ASP A 79 -36.80 22.84 38.88
CA ASP A 79 -36.48 23.12 37.49
C ASP A 79 -34.98 22.99 37.21
N GLU A 80 -34.12 23.55 38.07
CA GLU A 80 -32.66 23.40 37.99
C GLU A 80 -32.21 21.93 38.09
N LEU A 81 -32.92 21.12 38.88
CA LEU A 81 -32.64 19.70 39.05
C LEU A 81 -33.36 18.80 38.03
N ASN A 82 -34.17 19.36 37.13
CA ASN A 82 -35.01 18.61 36.17
C ASN A 82 -35.94 17.55 36.82
N ILE A 83 -36.42 17.82 38.04
CA ILE A 83 -37.32 16.92 38.79
C ILE A 83 -38.75 17.47 38.91
N THR A 84 -39.04 18.62 38.29
CA THR A 84 -40.38 19.22 38.29
C THR A 84 -41.40 18.25 37.68
N GLY A 85 -42.48 18.01 38.43
CA GLY A 85 -43.55 17.10 38.01
C GLY A 85 -43.24 15.61 38.24
N TRP A 86 -42.10 15.25 38.86
CA TRP A 86 -41.83 13.86 39.22
C TRP A 86 -42.70 13.43 40.41
N THR A 87 -43.75 12.65 40.15
CA THR A 87 -44.52 11.98 41.21
C THR A 87 -43.65 10.95 41.94
N PRO A 88 -44.02 10.51 43.17
CA PRO A 88 -43.38 9.39 43.85
C PRO A 88 -43.28 8.13 42.96
N LEU A 89 -44.29 7.89 42.12
CA LEU A 89 -44.30 6.80 41.15
C LEU A 89 -43.21 7.01 40.08
N TYR A 90 -43.14 8.19 39.48
CA TYR A 90 -42.10 8.51 38.49
C TYR A 90 -40.69 8.37 39.09
N ALA A 91 -40.47 8.89 40.31
CA ALA A 91 -39.19 8.80 40.99
C ALA A 91 -38.79 7.34 41.32
N ALA A 92 -39.75 6.52 41.76
CA ALA A 92 -39.53 5.08 42.00
C ALA A 92 -39.24 4.32 40.69
N MET A 93 -39.98 4.62 39.61
CA MET A 93 -39.80 4.03 38.28
C MET A 93 -38.42 4.36 37.70
N LYS A 94 -38.03 5.64 37.70
CA LYS A 94 -36.72 6.11 37.22
C LYS A 94 -35.57 5.49 38.02
N SER A 95 -35.79 5.23 39.31
CA SER A 95 -34.81 4.59 40.22
C SER A 95 -34.89 3.05 40.22
N ARG A 96 -35.73 2.45 39.35
CA ARG A 96 -35.96 1.01 39.20
C ARG A 96 -36.31 0.31 40.51
N LYS A 97 -37.17 0.94 41.33
CA LYS A 97 -37.65 0.39 42.61
C LYS A 97 -38.97 -0.32 42.42
N PHE A 98 -38.93 -1.47 41.75
CA PHE A 98 -40.11 -2.17 41.24
C PHE A 98 -41.13 -2.58 42.30
N ASP A 99 -40.71 -3.01 43.50
CA ASP A 99 -41.65 -3.34 44.58
C ASP A 99 -42.44 -2.11 45.05
N VAL A 100 -41.76 -0.97 45.14
CA VAL A 100 -42.38 0.32 45.48
C VAL A 100 -43.28 0.80 44.35
N VAL A 101 -42.88 0.61 43.09
CA VAL A 101 -43.72 0.92 41.92
C VAL A 101 -45.03 0.12 41.97
N LYS A 102 -44.96 -1.20 42.12
CA LYS A 102 -46.14 -2.08 42.24
C LYS A 102 -47.04 -1.67 43.41
N LEU A 103 -46.45 -1.33 44.55
CA LEU A 103 -47.20 -0.83 45.72
C LEU A 103 -47.89 0.52 45.42
N LEU A 104 -47.19 1.48 44.83
CA LEU A 104 -47.74 2.80 44.52
C LEU A 104 -48.90 2.71 43.52
N LEU A 105 -48.77 1.91 42.46
CA LEU A 105 -49.83 1.66 41.47
C LEU A 105 -51.07 1.05 42.13
N LYS A 106 -50.88 0.03 42.97
CA LYS A 106 -51.98 -0.59 43.76
C LYS A 106 -52.69 0.39 44.69
N ARG A 107 -52.03 1.47 45.11
CA ARG A 107 -52.59 2.54 45.94
C ARG A 107 -53.10 3.75 45.13
N GLY A 108 -53.30 3.59 43.82
CA GLY A 108 -53.90 4.62 42.97
C GLY A 108 -52.94 5.74 42.58
N ALA A 109 -51.63 5.46 42.49
CA ALA A 109 -50.70 6.38 41.83
C ALA A 109 -50.99 6.40 40.32
N ASP A 110 -51.09 7.59 39.75
CA ASP A 110 -51.42 7.79 38.34
C ASP A 110 -50.22 7.47 37.42
N PRO A 111 -50.31 6.41 36.57
CA PRO A 111 -49.25 6.06 35.62
C PRO A 111 -49.12 7.06 34.45
N ASN A 112 -50.09 7.96 34.27
CA ASN A 112 -50.14 8.94 33.19
C ASN A 112 -49.68 10.35 33.61
N ALA A 113 -49.22 10.50 34.85
CA ALA A 113 -48.76 11.80 35.35
C ALA A 113 -47.60 12.34 34.50
N VAL A 114 -47.84 13.45 33.79
CA VAL A 114 -46.88 14.05 32.86
C VAL A 114 -45.89 14.94 33.63
N THR A 115 -44.60 14.68 33.46
CA THR A 115 -43.53 15.53 33.99
C THR A 115 -43.40 16.83 33.18
N LYS A 116 -42.66 17.82 33.69
CA LYS A 116 -42.36 19.04 32.91
C LYS A 116 -41.73 18.72 31.54
N LEU A 117 -40.98 17.62 31.44
CA LEU A 117 -40.32 17.18 30.22
C LEU A 117 -41.21 16.35 29.27
N GLY A 118 -42.52 16.25 29.54
CA GLY A 118 -43.46 15.52 28.67
C GLY A 118 -43.41 13.98 28.81
N SER A 119 -42.62 13.43 29.73
CA SER A 119 -42.54 11.98 30.00
C SER A 119 -43.52 11.55 31.11
N THR A 120 -43.98 10.30 31.07
CA THR A 120 -44.89 9.67 32.07
C THR A 120 -44.25 8.45 32.73
N PRO A 121 -44.71 8.04 33.93
CA PRO A 121 -44.29 6.77 34.53
C PRO A 121 -44.47 5.57 33.59
N PHE A 122 -45.57 5.52 32.84
CA PHE A 122 -45.82 4.43 31.90
C PHE A 122 -44.86 4.42 30.70
N LEU A 123 -44.48 5.59 30.17
CA LEU A 123 -43.48 5.66 29.11
C LEU A 123 -42.10 5.20 29.60
N LEU A 124 -41.72 5.55 30.84
CA LEU A 124 -40.51 5.01 31.47
C LEU A 124 -40.59 3.48 31.67
N ALA A 125 -41.75 2.96 32.08
CA ALA A 125 -41.95 1.51 32.16
C ALA A 125 -41.77 0.85 30.79
N SER A 126 -42.26 1.51 29.72
CA SER A 126 -42.13 1.06 28.33
C SER A 126 -40.69 1.12 27.82
N GLU A 127 -39.88 2.06 28.30
CA GLU A 127 -38.44 2.08 28.03
C GLU A 127 -37.71 0.91 28.74
N ILE A 128 -38.14 0.58 29.96
CA ILE A 128 -37.58 -0.52 30.76
C ILE A 128 -37.97 -1.89 30.17
N CYS A 129 -39.18 -2.00 29.60
CA CYS A 129 -39.75 -3.22 29.04
C CYS A 129 -39.76 -4.42 30.02
N ASP A 130 -40.16 -4.18 31.27
CA ASP A 130 -40.45 -5.25 32.22
C ASP A 130 -41.94 -5.55 32.17
N LEU A 131 -42.31 -6.77 31.77
CA LEU A 131 -43.71 -7.16 31.54
C LEU A 131 -44.56 -6.99 32.80
N ASP A 132 -44.05 -7.37 33.98
CA ASP A 132 -44.78 -7.25 35.25
C ASP A 132 -45.13 -5.79 35.58
N ILE A 133 -44.22 -4.87 35.23
CA ILE A 133 -44.39 -3.44 35.52
C ILE A 133 -45.33 -2.82 34.50
N ILE A 134 -45.23 -3.23 33.23
CA ILE A 134 -46.19 -2.83 32.20
C ILE A 134 -47.59 -3.30 32.58
N GLU A 135 -47.76 -4.57 32.96
CA GLU A 135 -49.02 -5.12 33.47
C GLU A 135 -49.59 -4.29 34.61
N ALA A 136 -48.77 -4.04 35.64
CA ALA A 136 -49.19 -3.24 36.79
C ALA A 136 -49.60 -1.80 36.40
N CYS A 137 -48.92 -1.18 35.43
CA CYS A 137 -49.28 0.16 34.96
C CYS A 137 -50.58 0.14 34.16
N VAL A 138 -50.78 -0.84 33.27
CA VAL A 138 -52.00 -1.00 32.48
C VAL A 138 -53.21 -1.29 33.37
N GLU A 139 -53.05 -2.14 34.40
CA GLU A 139 -54.09 -2.37 35.41
C GLU A 139 -54.45 -1.11 36.21
N ALA A 140 -53.48 -0.20 36.40
CA ALA A 140 -53.68 1.10 37.03
C ALA A 140 -54.26 2.17 36.09
N GLY A 141 -54.61 1.82 34.84
CA GLY A 141 -55.24 2.73 33.88
C GLY A 141 -54.25 3.54 33.04
N ALA A 142 -53.07 2.99 32.73
CA ALA A 142 -52.14 3.62 31.81
C ALA A 142 -52.74 3.84 30.41
N ASP A 143 -52.50 5.02 29.85
CA ASP A 143 -52.82 5.37 28.47
C ASP A 143 -51.80 4.71 27.53
N LEU A 144 -52.27 3.71 26.78
CA LEU A 144 -51.43 2.88 25.91
C LEU A 144 -50.85 3.65 24.72
N ASP A 145 -51.57 4.69 24.28
CA ASP A 145 -51.28 5.43 23.06
C ASP A 145 -50.77 6.84 23.34
N PHE A 146 -50.47 7.15 24.61
CA PHE A 146 -49.81 8.38 24.99
C PHE A 146 -48.49 8.54 24.24
N ALA A 147 -48.35 9.66 23.53
CA ALA A 147 -47.16 10.03 22.80
C ALA A 147 -46.69 11.42 23.26
N PRO A 148 -45.44 11.57 23.75
CA PRO A 148 -44.89 12.87 24.10
C PRO A 148 -44.86 13.84 22.90
N SER A 149 -45.09 15.12 23.17
CA SER A 149 -45.03 16.21 22.17
C SER A 149 -44.43 17.49 22.74
N GLY A 150 -43.84 18.34 21.89
CA GLY A 150 -43.31 19.65 22.26
C GLY A 150 -41.78 19.68 22.47
N GLN A 151 -41.25 20.89 22.73
CA GLN A 151 -39.79 21.15 22.76
C GLN A 151 -39.02 20.29 23.77
N ASP A 152 -39.61 20.00 24.93
CA ASP A 152 -38.93 19.22 25.96
C ASP A 152 -38.86 17.72 25.60
N ALA A 153 -39.93 17.18 24.99
CA ALA A 153 -39.92 15.83 24.44
C ALA A 153 -38.93 15.72 23.26
N ASP A 154 -38.80 16.78 22.46
CA ASP A 154 -37.84 16.88 21.37
C ASP A 154 -36.40 16.82 21.89
N ASN A 155 -36.10 17.54 22.97
CA ASN A 155 -34.77 17.53 23.61
C ASN A 155 -34.39 16.14 24.14
N LEU A 156 -35.38 15.32 24.51
CA LEU A 156 -35.19 13.95 24.98
C LEU A 156 -35.28 12.90 23.87
N ASN A 157 -35.57 13.29 22.62
CA ASN A 157 -35.79 12.41 21.48
C ASN A 157 -36.86 11.33 21.73
N ILE A 158 -37.90 11.67 22.49
CA ILE A 158 -39.05 10.78 22.80
C ILE A 158 -40.35 11.21 22.11
N THR A 159 -40.32 12.28 21.32
CA THR A 159 -41.51 12.81 20.64
C THR A 159 -42.14 11.79 19.71
N GLY A 160 -43.45 11.59 19.87
CA GLY A 160 -44.24 10.63 19.09
C GLY A 160 -44.02 9.15 19.48
N GLN A 161 -43.17 8.85 20.46
CA GLN A 161 -42.88 7.45 20.83
C GLN A 161 -43.91 6.93 21.85
N THR A 162 -44.81 6.05 21.40
CA THR A 162 -45.77 5.35 22.26
C THR A 162 -45.14 4.16 22.98
N ALA A 163 -45.87 3.58 23.94
CA ALA A 163 -45.45 2.36 24.63
C ALA A 163 -45.17 1.21 23.66
N LEU A 164 -46.05 1.02 22.67
CA LEU A 164 -45.90 -0.02 21.64
C LEU A 164 -44.64 0.22 20.78
N PHE A 165 -44.39 1.47 20.38
CA PHE A 165 -43.19 1.81 19.61
C PHE A 165 -41.91 1.52 20.40
N MET A 166 -41.86 1.92 21.68
CA MET A 166 -40.72 1.67 22.57
C MET A 166 -40.46 0.17 22.76
N ALA A 167 -41.51 -0.61 23.04
CA ALA A 167 -41.40 -2.06 23.19
C ALA A 167 -40.89 -2.74 21.91
N THR A 168 -41.33 -2.25 20.74
CA THR A 168 -40.86 -2.73 19.43
C THR A 168 -39.40 -2.34 19.19
N LEU A 169 -39.01 -1.11 19.50
CA LEU A 169 -37.62 -0.62 19.39
C LEU A 169 -36.66 -1.39 20.29
N LYS A 170 -37.12 -1.84 21.46
CA LYS A 170 -36.36 -2.68 22.40
C LYS A 170 -36.43 -4.17 22.09
N ASP A 171 -37.13 -4.55 21.03
CA ASP A 171 -37.27 -5.93 20.57
C ASP A 171 -37.95 -6.87 21.58
N ARG A 172 -38.91 -6.34 22.35
CA ARG A 172 -39.58 -7.06 23.45
C ARG A 172 -40.93 -7.62 23.03
N VAL A 173 -40.89 -8.80 22.39
CA VAL A 173 -42.04 -9.51 21.84
C VAL A 173 -43.15 -9.77 22.85
N ASP A 174 -42.78 -10.17 24.07
CA ASP A 174 -43.69 -10.41 25.19
C ASP A 174 -44.51 -9.15 25.53
N VAL A 175 -43.83 -8.02 25.67
CA VAL A 175 -44.46 -6.73 25.95
C VAL A 175 -45.30 -6.23 24.77
N VAL A 176 -44.82 -6.38 23.54
CA VAL A 176 -45.57 -5.99 22.32
C VAL A 176 -46.87 -6.79 22.21
N LYS A 177 -46.82 -8.12 22.35
CA LYS A 177 -48.02 -8.98 22.31
C LYS A 177 -49.01 -8.61 23.41
N PHE A 178 -48.52 -8.31 24.61
CA PHE A 178 -49.36 -7.86 25.72
C PHE A 178 -50.04 -6.52 25.44
N LEU A 179 -49.30 -5.51 24.98
CA LEU A 179 -49.85 -4.18 24.67
C LEU A 179 -50.91 -4.26 23.56
N ILE A 180 -50.65 -5.05 22.51
CA ILE A 180 -51.62 -5.33 21.44
C ILE A 180 -52.90 -5.97 22.01
N GLN A 181 -52.75 -6.99 22.86
CA GLN A 181 -53.89 -7.67 23.50
C GLN A 181 -54.74 -6.71 24.35
N LYS A 182 -54.11 -5.69 24.94
CA LYS A 182 -54.77 -4.64 25.74
C LYS A 182 -55.36 -3.50 24.90
N GLY A 183 -55.20 -3.53 23.58
CA GLY A 183 -55.83 -2.60 22.65
C GLY A 183 -54.96 -1.41 22.22
N ALA A 184 -53.64 -1.48 22.39
CA ALA A 184 -52.74 -0.44 21.88
C ALA A 184 -52.87 -0.29 20.35
N HIS A 185 -52.84 0.94 19.86
CA HIS A 185 -52.94 1.22 18.43
C HIS A 185 -51.68 0.75 17.69
N VAL A 186 -51.85 -0.15 16.73
CA VAL A 186 -50.74 -0.81 16.01
C VAL A 186 -50.08 0.07 14.94
N ASN A 187 -50.80 1.04 14.40
CA ASN A 187 -50.34 1.93 13.31
C ASN A 187 -49.82 3.28 13.84
N VAL A 188 -49.40 3.34 15.10
CA VAL A 188 -48.75 4.51 15.69
C VAL A 188 -47.47 4.86 14.94
N GLN A 189 -47.12 6.14 14.90
CA GLN A 189 -45.90 6.63 14.26
C GLN A 189 -45.19 7.64 15.17
N ASN A 190 -43.87 7.59 15.19
CA ASN A 190 -43.07 8.62 15.86
C ASN A 190 -43.04 9.92 15.04
N ARG A 191 -42.34 10.94 15.54
CA ARG A 191 -42.21 12.24 14.85
C ARG A 191 -41.63 12.18 13.42
N TYR A 192 -40.89 11.11 13.10
CA TYR A 192 -40.31 10.86 11.79
C TYR A 192 -41.24 10.06 10.87
N GLY A 193 -42.43 9.68 11.35
CA GLY A 193 -43.38 8.83 10.66
C GLY A 193 -43.05 7.33 10.72
N VAL A 194 -42.03 6.91 11.48
CA VAL A 194 -41.69 5.49 11.57
C VAL A 194 -42.72 4.76 12.42
N SER A 195 -43.33 3.71 11.86
CA SER A 195 -44.26 2.83 12.56
C SER A 195 -43.55 1.64 13.22
N PRO A 196 -44.16 0.97 14.21
CA PRO A 196 -43.65 -0.29 14.75
C PRO A 196 -43.40 -1.34 13.66
N LEU A 197 -44.31 -1.46 12.70
CA LEU A 197 -44.18 -2.44 11.63
C LEU A 197 -43.00 -2.15 10.70
N LEU A 198 -42.78 -0.89 10.32
CA LEU A 198 -41.62 -0.49 9.53
C LEU A 198 -40.31 -0.77 10.28
N LEU A 199 -40.27 -0.43 11.57
CA LEU A 199 -39.10 -0.62 12.42
C LEU A 199 -38.70 -2.11 12.54
N CYS A 200 -39.66 -3.00 12.82
CA CYS A 200 -39.35 -4.43 12.93
C CYS A 200 -39.07 -5.08 11.57
N ALA A 201 -39.67 -4.57 10.49
CA ALA A 201 -39.37 -5.02 9.14
C ALA A 201 -37.92 -4.67 8.74
N GLU A 202 -37.40 -3.50 9.14
CA GLU A 202 -35.97 -3.17 8.96
C GLU A 202 -35.05 -3.96 9.91
N SER A 203 -35.44 -4.13 11.18
CA SER A 203 -34.60 -4.81 12.16
C SER A 203 -34.45 -6.32 11.92
N GLY A 204 -35.40 -6.92 11.20
CA GLY A 204 -35.38 -8.35 10.88
C GLY A 204 -36.11 -9.23 11.89
N ASN A 205 -36.91 -8.65 12.81
CA ASN A 205 -37.66 -9.46 13.77
C ASN A 205 -38.99 -9.96 13.15
N PHE A 206 -38.93 -11.15 12.57
CA PHE A 206 -40.08 -11.81 11.96
C PHE A 206 -41.24 -12.05 12.93
N GLU A 207 -40.98 -12.40 14.20
CA GLU A 207 -42.03 -12.66 15.19
C GLU A 207 -42.83 -11.39 15.53
N LEU A 208 -42.15 -10.23 15.62
CA LEU A 208 -42.81 -8.93 15.79
C LEU A 208 -43.61 -8.53 14.56
N VAL A 209 -43.06 -8.73 13.36
CA VAL A 209 -43.79 -8.49 12.09
C VAL A 209 -45.07 -9.31 12.08
N GLN A 210 -45.00 -10.61 12.39
CA GLN A 210 -46.17 -11.48 12.44
C GLN A 210 -47.20 -10.99 13.47
N ALA A 211 -46.77 -10.67 14.69
CA ALA A 211 -47.65 -10.20 15.75
C ALA A 211 -48.38 -8.90 15.37
N LEU A 212 -47.67 -7.93 14.80
CA LEU A 212 -48.24 -6.63 14.40
C LEU A 212 -49.21 -6.79 13.22
N VAL A 213 -48.84 -7.55 12.18
CA VAL A 213 -49.72 -7.78 11.01
C VAL A 213 -50.98 -8.55 11.40
N GLN A 214 -50.87 -9.58 12.25
CA GLN A 214 -52.04 -10.32 12.77
C GLN A 214 -52.95 -9.43 13.63
N ALA A 215 -52.41 -8.38 14.25
CA ALA A 215 -53.15 -7.38 14.99
C ALA A 215 -53.75 -6.26 14.12
N GLY A 216 -53.61 -6.34 12.79
CA GLY A 216 -54.19 -5.38 11.85
C GLY A 216 -53.28 -4.18 11.54
N ALA A 217 -51.96 -4.30 11.72
CA ALA A 217 -51.04 -3.29 11.23
C ALA A 217 -51.15 -3.14 9.70
N ASP A 218 -51.16 -1.89 9.22
CA ASP A 218 -51.20 -1.59 7.78
C ASP A 218 -49.85 -1.94 7.15
N VAL A 219 -49.84 -2.99 6.34
CA VAL A 219 -48.63 -3.49 5.64
C VAL A 219 -48.06 -2.49 4.63
N ASN A 220 -48.85 -1.50 4.21
CA ASN A 220 -48.45 -0.44 3.29
C ASN A 220 -48.29 0.92 3.99
N ILE A 221 -48.19 0.93 5.33
CA ILE A 221 -48.00 2.16 6.09
C ILE A 221 -46.75 2.92 5.62
N THR A 222 -46.91 4.21 5.35
CA THR A 222 -45.80 5.10 4.98
C THR A 222 -45.62 6.17 6.05
N PRO A 223 -44.40 6.69 6.25
CA PRO A 223 -44.16 7.80 7.17
C PRO A 223 -45.02 9.05 6.85
N GLN A 224 -45.77 9.54 7.85
CA GLN A 224 -46.65 10.73 7.75
C GLN A 224 -46.36 11.79 8.84
N GLY A 225 -45.29 11.65 9.63
CA GLY A 225 -44.94 12.57 10.72
C GLY A 225 -44.48 13.97 10.25
N GLU A 226 -44.45 14.95 11.15
CA GLU A 226 -44.05 16.34 10.85
C GLU A 226 -42.68 16.45 10.16
N LEU A 227 -41.73 15.58 10.54
CA LEU A 227 -40.40 15.52 9.93
C LEU A 227 -40.27 14.43 8.87
N ALA A 228 -41.36 13.79 8.45
CA ALA A 228 -41.34 12.75 7.43
C ALA A 228 -41.00 13.33 6.06
N GLU A 229 -41.63 14.44 5.66
CA GLU A 229 -41.41 15.06 4.35
C GLU A 229 -39.99 15.61 4.17
N ASP A 230 -39.35 16.03 5.26
CA ASP A 230 -37.97 16.53 5.29
C ASP A 230 -36.92 15.41 5.37
N ASN A 231 -37.34 14.14 5.46
CA ASN A 231 -36.43 13.00 5.63
C ASN A 231 -36.50 11.99 4.47
N PHE A 232 -35.42 11.22 4.31
CA PHE A 232 -35.32 10.20 3.26
C PHE A 232 -36.25 8.97 3.49
N LEU A 233 -37.04 8.95 4.57
CA LEU A 233 -37.95 7.86 4.92
C LEU A 233 -39.33 8.02 4.28
N ALA A 234 -39.67 9.20 3.76
CA ALA A 234 -40.97 9.40 3.15
C ALA A 234 -41.26 8.43 1.99
N GLY A 235 -42.42 7.78 2.08
CA GLY A 235 -42.87 6.72 1.16
C GLY A 235 -42.19 5.36 1.35
N GLN A 236 -41.31 5.17 2.34
CA GLN A 236 -40.78 3.84 2.66
C GLN A 236 -41.84 3.00 3.36
N THR A 237 -42.25 1.90 2.73
CA THR A 237 -43.17 0.89 3.31
C THR A 237 -42.39 -0.15 4.13
N PRO A 238 -43.04 -0.93 5.02
CA PRO A 238 -42.41 -2.07 5.68
C PRO A 238 -41.70 -3.03 4.71
N LEU A 239 -42.30 -3.28 3.53
CA LEU A 239 -41.69 -4.11 2.49
C LEU A 239 -40.40 -3.46 1.94
N PHE A 240 -40.37 -2.14 1.75
CA PHE A 240 -39.15 -1.43 1.35
C PHE A 240 -38.04 -1.61 2.40
N GLY A 241 -38.36 -1.42 3.68
CA GLY A 241 -37.40 -1.59 4.78
C GLY A 241 -36.83 -3.01 4.87
N ALA A 242 -37.70 -4.03 4.81
CA ALA A 242 -37.28 -5.43 4.78
C ALA A 242 -36.42 -5.76 3.55
N ALA A 243 -36.82 -5.25 2.37
CA ALA A 243 -36.10 -5.50 1.13
C ALA A 243 -34.71 -4.85 1.11
N LYS A 244 -34.60 -3.63 1.64
CA LYS A 244 -33.32 -2.91 1.83
C LYS A 244 -32.36 -3.64 2.77
N LYS A 245 -32.88 -4.38 3.74
CA LYS A 245 -32.07 -5.10 4.74
C LYS A 245 -31.88 -6.59 4.42
N GLY A 246 -32.52 -7.08 3.36
CA GLY A 246 -32.34 -8.45 2.88
C GLY A 246 -33.17 -9.51 3.60
N HIS A 247 -34.23 -9.13 4.31
CA HIS A 247 -35.04 -10.06 5.11
C HIS A 247 -36.11 -10.74 4.25
N VAL A 248 -35.73 -11.86 3.63
CA VAL A 248 -36.54 -12.59 2.64
C VAL A 248 -37.86 -13.12 3.21
N ASP A 249 -37.82 -13.70 4.39
CA ASP A 249 -38.97 -14.26 5.11
C ASP A 249 -40.00 -13.17 5.46
N ILE A 250 -39.53 -12.03 5.95
CA ILE A 250 -40.37 -10.84 6.19
C ILE A 250 -40.95 -10.32 4.88
N CYS A 251 -40.16 -10.20 3.82
CA CYS A 251 -40.66 -9.77 2.52
C CYS A 251 -41.78 -10.69 2.02
N GLU A 252 -41.57 -12.01 2.07
CA GLU A 252 -42.55 -12.99 1.62
C GLU A 252 -43.84 -12.89 2.43
N TYR A 253 -43.72 -12.80 3.75
CA TYR A 253 -44.87 -12.68 4.63
C TYR A 253 -45.65 -11.36 4.42
N LEU A 254 -44.96 -10.23 4.25
CA LEU A 254 -45.61 -8.94 3.97
C LEU A 254 -46.34 -8.97 2.62
N ILE A 255 -45.74 -9.54 1.58
CA ILE A 255 -46.36 -9.68 0.25
C ILE A 255 -47.61 -10.57 0.32
N GLN A 256 -47.54 -11.70 1.04
CA GLN A 256 -48.69 -12.57 1.25
C GLN A 256 -49.85 -11.89 1.99
N ASN A 257 -49.56 -10.86 2.79
CA ASN A 257 -50.54 -10.05 3.52
C ASN A 257 -50.93 -8.75 2.78
N GLY A 258 -50.59 -8.61 1.50
CA GLY A 258 -51.08 -7.51 0.65
C GLY A 258 -50.16 -6.29 0.57
N ALA A 259 -48.88 -6.42 0.90
CA ALA A 259 -47.90 -5.37 0.64
C ALA A 259 -47.75 -5.10 -0.87
N ASP A 260 -47.77 -3.82 -1.26
CA ASP A 260 -47.56 -3.41 -2.65
C ASP A 260 -46.08 -3.56 -3.02
N VAL A 261 -45.80 -4.58 -3.84
CA VAL A 261 -44.48 -4.92 -4.37
C VAL A 261 -43.85 -3.76 -5.18
N ASN A 262 -44.69 -2.88 -5.75
CA ASN A 262 -44.26 -1.77 -6.60
C ASN A 262 -44.45 -0.39 -5.94
N ALA A 263 -44.64 -0.36 -4.60
CA ALA A 263 -44.66 0.88 -3.83
C ALA A 263 -43.41 1.71 -4.09
N ILE A 264 -43.55 3.04 -4.06
CA ILE A 264 -42.46 3.97 -4.34
C ILE A 264 -42.22 4.93 -3.17
N THR A 265 -40.95 5.22 -2.90
CA THR A 265 -40.55 6.29 -1.98
C THR A 265 -40.69 7.68 -2.64
N MET A 266 -40.42 8.75 -1.91
CA MET A 266 -40.33 10.10 -2.49
C MET A 266 -39.27 10.24 -3.58
N THR A 267 -38.24 9.39 -3.58
CA THR A 267 -37.25 9.35 -4.67
C THR A 267 -37.75 8.54 -5.88
N GLY A 268 -38.89 7.86 -5.76
CA GLY A 268 -39.40 6.94 -6.77
C GLY A 268 -38.76 5.55 -6.72
N ALA A 269 -37.93 5.25 -5.72
CA ALA A 269 -37.30 3.94 -5.56
C ALA A 269 -38.32 2.89 -5.10
N THR A 270 -38.23 1.68 -5.65
CA THR A 270 -39.08 0.52 -5.30
C THR A 270 -38.36 -0.43 -4.35
N PRO A 271 -39.07 -1.37 -3.69
CA PRO A 271 -38.44 -2.48 -2.96
C PRO A 271 -37.42 -3.26 -3.82
N LEU A 272 -37.73 -3.47 -5.11
CA LEU A 272 -36.81 -4.14 -6.04
C LEU A 272 -35.54 -3.32 -6.27
N TYR A 273 -35.67 -2.00 -6.45
CA TYR A 273 -34.52 -1.12 -6.63
C TYR A 273 -33.57 -1.18 -5.43
N THR A 274 -34.09 -1.03 -4.21
CA THR A 274 -33.23 -1.02 -3.01
C THR A 274 -32.63 -2.39 -2.69
N ALA A 275 -33.38 -3.49 -2.89
CA ALA A 275 -32.82 -4.83 -2.73
C ALA A 275 -31.70 -5.11 -3.75
N THR A 276 -31.86 -4.57 -4.97
CA THR A 276 -30.85 -4.67 -6.02
C THR A 276 -29.62 -3.82 -5.71
N GLU A 277 -29.78 -2.59 -5.21
CA GLU A 277 -28.66 -1.74 -4.81
C GLU A 277 -27.83 -2.36 -3.68
N GLU A 278 -28.49 -2.94 -2.67
CA GLU A 278 -27.86 -3.53 -1.49
C GLU A 278 -27.36 -4.97 -1.72
N GLY A 279 -27.70 -5.60 -2.86
CA GLY A 279 -27.13 -6.90 -3.26
C GLY A 279 -27.89 -8.12 -2.72
N HIS A 280 -29.16 -8.01 -2.38
CA HIS A 280 -29.98 -9.09 -1.81
C HIS A 280 -30.68 -9.94 -2.89
N LEU A 281 -29.96 -10.91 -3.47
CA LEU A 281 -30.47 -11.75 -4.57
C LEU A 281 -31.79 -12.46 -4.26
N ASP A 282 -31.91 -13.10 -3.09
CA ASP A 282 -33.09 -13.88 -2.74
C ASP A 282 -34.35 -13.01 -2.64
N VAL A 283 -34.20 -11.78 -2.11
CA VAL A 283 -35.26 -10.76 -2.09
C VAL A 283 -35.60 -10.32 -3.52
N VAL A 284 -34.59 -10.06 -4.36
CA VAL A 284 -34.79 -9.69 -5.77
C VAL A 284 -35.60 -10.76 -6.51
N GLN A 285 -35.23 -12.04 -6.37
CA GLN A 285 -35.94 -13.16 -6.98
C GLN A 285 -37.39 -13.26 -6.49
N LEU A 286 -37.59 -13.11 -5.18
CA LEU A 286 -38.92 -13.10 -4.57
C LEU A 286 -39.79 -11.96 -5.12
N LEU A 287 -39.28 -10.74 -5.14
CA LEU A 287 -40.02 -9.56 -5.62
C LEU A 287 -40.41 -9.70 -7.11
N ILE A 288 -39.49 -10.16 -7.96
CA ILE A 288 -39.76 -10.40 -9.39
C ILE A 288 -40.83 -11.48 -9.56
N ARG A 289 -40.75 -12.59 -8.81
CA ARG A 289 -41.76 -13.65 -8.82
C ARG A 289 -43.16 -13.15 -8.44
N HIS A 290 -43.22 -12.12 -7.60
CA HIS A 290 -44.47 -11.47 -7.17
C HIS A 290 -44.85 -10.22 -8.00
N GLY A 291 -44.24 -10.03 -9.18
CA GLY A 291 -44.67 -9.01 -10.15
C GLY A 291 -44.03 -7.63 -9.96
N ALA A 292 -42.84 -7.56 -9.35
CA ALA A 292 -42.06 -6.33 -9.36
C ALA A 292 -41.68 -5.93 -10.80
N ASP A 293 -41.84 -4.65 -11.14
CA ASP A 293 -41.43 -4.12 -12.44
C ASP A 293 -39.89 -3.99 -12.51
N VAL A 294 -39.27 -4.94 -13.22
CA VAL A 294 -37.82 -5.04 -13.43
C VAL A 294 -37.18 -3.82 -14.08
N ASN A 295 -37.97 -2.98 -14.75
CA ASN A 295 -37.50 -1.79 -15.47
C ASN A 295 -37.84 -0.48 -14.78
N ARG A 296 -38.48 -0.52 -13.61
CA ARG A 296 -38.89 0.68 -12.88
C ARG A 296 -37.71 1.34 -12.19
N SER A 297 -37.43 2.58 -12.57
CA SER A 297 -36.39 3.42 -11.98
C SER A 297 -36.96 4.50 -11.05
N PRO A 298 -36.14 5.05 -10.14
CA PRO A 298 -36.41 6.32 -9.49
C PRO A 298 -36.75 7.44 -10.50
N LYS A 299 -37.69 8.30 -10.15
CA LYS A 299 -38.21 9.41 -10.99
C LYS A 299 -38.64 10.58 -10.11
N GLY A 300 -38.58 11.80 -10.64
CA GLY A 300 -39.07 13.01 -9.98
C GLY A 300 -37.96 13.94 -9.51
N GLN A 301 -38.32 15.10 -8.97
CA GLN A 301 -37.35 16.16 -8.65
C GLN A 301 -36.28 15.69 -7.65
N VAL A 302 -36.69 15.01 -6.58
CA VAL A 302 -35.76 14.47 -5.56
C VAL A 302 -34.79 13.47 -6.19
N ALA A 303 -35.25 12.64 -7.13
CA ALA A 303 -34.40 11.69 -7.84
C ALA A 303 -33.35 12.39 -8.73
N ARG A 304 -33.70 13.52 -9.35
CA ARG A 304 -32.77 14.36 -10.13
C ARG A 304 -31.71 15.00 -9.25
N ASP A 305 -32.13 15.55 -8.12
CA ASP A 305 -31.25 16.21 -7.16
C ASP A 305 -30.23 15.23 -6.58
N LEU A 306 -30.61 13.96 -6.43
CA LEU A 306 -29.73 12.86 -6.01
C LEU A 306 -29.00 12.16 -7.17
N HIS A 307 -29.21 12.57 -8.42
CA HIS A 307 -28.65 11.94 -9.64
C HIS A 307 -28.95 10.44 -9.81
N ILE A 308 -30.08 9.97 -9.27
CA ILE A 308 -30.54 8.57 -9.40
C ILE A 308 -31.72 8.40 -10.36
N GLU A 309 -32.21 9.49 -10.97
CA GLU A 309 -33.25 9.41 -12.00
C GLU A 309 -32.80 8.51 -13.18
N ASN A 310 -33.73 7.69 -13.67
CA ASN A 310 -33.53 6.72 -14.76
C ASN A 310 -32.49 5.61 -14.48
N GLN A 311 -32.02 5.46 -13.23
CA GLN A 311 -31.25 4.29 -12.83
C GLN A 311 -32.19 3.10 -12.61
N THR A 312 -32.25 2.17 -13.56
CA THR A 312 -33.05 0.93 -13.38
C THR A 312 -32.34 -0.04 -12.44
N PRO A 313 -33.05 -1.07 -11.91
CA PRO A 313 -32.44 -2.14 -11.14
C PRO A 313 -31.21 -2.75 -11.84
N LEU A 314 -31.29 -2.99 -13.15
CA LEU A 314 -30.14 -3.53 -13.90
C LEU A 314 -28.95 -2.57 -13.91
N LEU A 315 -29.17 -1.26 -14.10
CA LEU A 315 -28.08 -0.29 -14.12
C LEU A 315 -27.39 -0.21 -12.75
N ILE A 316 -28.14 -0.13 -11.66
CA ILE A 316 -27.56 -0.06 -10.31
C ILE A 316 -26.87 -1.39 -9.93
N ALA A 317 -27.41 -2.54 -10.35
CA ALA A 317 -26.75 -3.84 -10.17
C ALA A 317 -25.38 -3.86 -10.88
N CYS A 318 -25.29 -3.37 -12.12
CA CYS A 318 -24.05 -3.25 -12.86
C CYS A 318 -23.08 -2.25 -12.23
N MET A 319 -23.56 -1.12 -11.70
CA MET A 319 -22.72 -0.15 -11.01
C MET A 319 -22.12 -0.72 -9.73
N ARG A 320 -22.88 -1.52 -8.98
CA ARG A 320 -22.43 -2.17 -7.74
C ARG A 320 -21.72 -3.52 -7.95
N ASN A 321 -21.68 -4.02 -9.19
CA ASN A 321 -21.11 -5.32 -9.58
C ASN A 321 -21.78 -6.54 -8.94
N HIS A 322 -23.11 -6.52 -8.77
CA HIS A 322 -23.86 -7.64 -8.19
C HIS A 322 -24.13 -8.73 -9.23
N GLU A 323 -23.12 -9.55 -9.55
CA GLU A 323 -23.12 -10.44 -10.72
C GLU A 323 -24.32 -11.38 -10.84
N THR A 324 -24.73 -12.01 -9.73
CA THR A 324 -25.86 -12.94 -9.70
C THR A 324 -27.18 -12.23 -9.94
N ILE A 325 -27.33 -11.01 -9.42
CA ILE A 325 -28.51 -10.18 -9.63
C ILE A 325 -28.55 -9.68 -11.08
N ILE A 326 -27.42 -9.27 -11.65
CA ILE A 326 -27.33 -8.85 -13.06
C ILE A 326 -27.83 -9.98 -13.97
N ARG A 327 -27.35 -11.21 -13.77
CA ARG A 327 -27.79 -12.38 -14.55
C ARG A 327 -29.30 -12.59 -14.43
N HIS A 328 -29.81 -12.59 -13.20
CA HIS A 328 -31.22 -12.83 -12.94
C HIS A 328 -32.13 -11.72 -13.51
N LEU A 329 -31.71 -10.46 -13.44
CA LEU A 329 -32.44 -9.34 -14.02
C LEU A 329 -32.50 -9.42 -15.56
N ILE A 330 -31.40 -9.81 -16.21
CA ILE A 330 -31.36 -10.04 -17.65
C ILE A 330 -32.31 -11.18 -18.04
N GLU A 331 -32.25 -12.31 -17.33
CA GLU A 331 -33.17 -13.45 -17.52
C GLU A 331 -34.65 -13.05 -17.33
N SER A 332 -34.91 -12.09 -16.45
CA SER A 332 -36.24 -11.58 -16.14
C SER A 332 -36.71 -10.45 -17.08
N GLY A 333 -35.98 -10.18 -18.17
CA GLY A 333 -36.39 -9.20 -19.18
C GLY A 333 -36.05 -7.74 -18.87
N ALA A 334 -35.03 -7.49 -18.05
CA ALA A 334 -34.53 -6.14 -17.84
C ALA A 334 -33.94 -5.56 -19.14
N ASN A 335 -34.24 -4.29 -19.41
CA ASN A 335 -33.75 -3.59 -20.59
C ASN A 335 -32.26 -3.26 -20.43
N VAL A 336 -31.42 -3.93 -21.23
CA VAL A 336 -29.96 -3.79 -21.20
C VAL A 336 -29.43 -2.47 -21.78
N ASN A 337 -30.26 -1.72 -22.51
CA ASN A 337 -29.87 -0.49 -23.20
C ASN A 337 -30.40 0.78 -22.53
N VAL A 338 -30.74 0.70 -21.25
CA VAL A 338 -31.13 1.87 -20.44
C VAL A 338 -29.93 2.80 -20.24
N THR A 339 -30.21 4.08 -20.06
CA THR A 339 -29.19 5.10 -19.80
C THR A 339 -29.65 6.04 -18.69
N SER A 340 -28.75 6.36 -17.75
CA SER A 340 -28.99 7.43 -16.77
C SER A 340 -29.01 8.81 -17.42
N GLU A 341 -29.31 9.85 -16.65
CA GLU A 341 -29.26 11.25 -17.13
C GLU A 341 -27.89 11.65 -17.70
N ARG A 342 -26.82 11.06 -17.17
CA ARG A 342 -25.45 11.28 -17.67
C ARG A 342 -25.10 10.32 -18.81
N GLY A 343 -26.02 9.49 -19.29
CA GLY A 343 -25.76 8.52 -20.36
C GLY A 343 -25.12 7.22 -19.92
N SER A 344 -24.94 6.99 -18.60
CA SER A 344 -24.36 5.73 -18.11
C SER A 344 -25.31 4.57 -18.39
N SER A 345 -24.81 3.54 -19.07
CA SER A 345 -25.57 2.33 -19.41
C SER A 345 -25.09 1.12 -18.59
N PRO A 346 -25.88 0.03 -18.50
CA PRO A 346 -25.44 -1.19 -17.83
C PRO A 346 -24.11 -1.71 -18.39
N PHE A 347 -23.92 -1.62 -19.70
CA PHE A 347 -22.68 -2.03 -20.35
C PHE A 347 -21.51 -1.09 -20.02
N LEU A 348 -21.72 0.22 -19.93
CA LEU A 348 -20.64 1.11 -19.50
C LEU A 348 -20.26 0.89 -18.03
N ALA A 349 -21.26 0.61 -17.18
CA ALA A 349 -21.07 0.37 -15.76
C ALA A 349 -20.26 -0.92 -15.48
N ILE A 350 -20.42 -2.00 -16.25
CA ILE A 350 -19.60 -3.21 -16.06
C ILE A 350 -18.15 -3.04 -16.55
N CYS A 351 -17.89 -2.08 -17.46
CA CYS A 351 -16.54 -1.82 -17.96
C CYS A 351 -15.56 -1.38 -16.86
N GLN A 352 -16.06 -0.97 -15.70
CA GLN A 352 -15.22 -0.58 -14.56
C GLN A 352 -14.77 -1.78 -13.68
N HIS A 353 -15.38 -2.96 -13.83
CA HIS A 353 -15.26 -4.07 -12.87
C HIS A 353 -14.41 -5.27 -13.37
N ASN A 354 -13.73 -5.13 -14.51
CA ASN A 354 -12.94 -6.18 -15.19
C ASN A 354 -13.65 -7.55 -15.38
N ASN A 355 -14.99 -7.58 -15.34
CA ASN A 355 -15.75 -8.81 -15.53
C ASN A 355 -16.17 -8.97 -17.00
N VAL A 356 -15.29 -9.63 -17.77
CA VAL A 356 -15.50 -9.89 -19.20
C VAL A 356 -16.70 -10.80 -19.48
N GLU A 357 -17.05 -11.69 -18.56
CA GLU A 357 -18.19 -12.62 -18.73
C GLU A 357 -19.51 -11.87 -18.67
N LEU A 358 -19.65 -10.90 -17.75
CA LEU A 358 -20.82 -10.02 -17.72
C LEU A 358 -20.86 -9.08 -18.93
N ALA A 359 -19.70 -8.61 -19.41
CA ALA A 359 -19.61 -7.82 -20.65
C ALA A 359 -20.17 -8.62 -21.84
N ARG A 360 -19.72 -9.87 -22.00
CA ARG A 360 -20.20 -10.79 -23.04
C ARG A 360 -21.68 -11.08 -22.88
N LEU A 361 -22.15 -11.34 -21.66
CA LEU A 361 -23.55 -11.60 -21.37
C LEU A 361 -24.45 -10.43 -21.81
N LEU A 362 -24.07 -9.20 -21.48
CA LEU A 362 -24.82 -8.01 -21.89
C LEU A 362 -24.84 -7.86 -23.41
N ILE A 363 -23.69 -8.02 -24.09
CA ILE A 363 -23.62 -7.97 -25.56
C ILE A 363 -24.49 -9.06 -26.20
N GLN A 364 -24.45 -10.29 -25.69
CA GLN A 364 -25.27 -11.40 -26.16
C GLN A 364 -26.77 -11.12 -26.03
N ASN A 365 -27.17 -10.34 -25.02
CA ASN A 365 -28.55 -9.89 -24.81
C ASN A 365 -28.86 -8.55 -25.50
N GLY A 366 -28.03 -8.11 -26.44
CA GLY A 366 -28.28 -6.94 -27.29
C GLY A 366 -27.85 -5.61 -26.68
N ALA A 367 -26.98 -5.60 -25.67
CA ALA A 367 -26.41 -4.36 -25.15
C ALA A 367 -25.49 -3.71 -26.18
N ARG A 368 -25.67 -2.40 -26.38
CA ARG A 368 -24.78 -1.58 -27.18
C ARG A 368 -23.46 -1.36 -26.46
N HIS A 369 -22.36 -1.66 -27.15
CA HIS A 369 -20.99 -1.53 -26.62
C HIS A 369 -20.29 -0.23 -27.07
N ASP A 370 -20.91 0.53 -27.99
CA ASP A 370 -20.48 1.83 -28.52
C ASP A 370 -21.11 3.02 -27.77
N VAL A 371 -21.68 2.77 -26.60
CA VAL A 371 -22.38 3.77 -25.78
C VAL A 371 -21.42 4.75 -25.11
N GLU A 372 -21.84 6.00 -25.05
CA GLU A 372 -21.10 7.09 -24.42
C GLU A 372 -21.89 7.67 -23.24
N ALA A 373 -21.18 8.06 -22.19
CA ALA A 373 -21.72 8.79 -21.04
C ALA A 373 -20.88 10.02 -20.75
N LYS A 374 -21.44 10.97 -20.01
CA LYS A 374 -20.74 12.12 -19.45
C LYS A 374 -20.08 11.72 -18.14
N ASN A 375 -18.80 12.05 -18.01
CA ASN A 375 -18.07 11.95 -16.76
C ASN A 375 -18.38 13.14 -15.81
N LEU A 376 -17.67 13.23 -14.69
CA LEU A 376 -17.83 14.32 -13.70
C LEU A 376 -17.53 15.73 -14.24
N TYR A 377 -16.82 15.83 -15.38
CA TYR A 377 -16.39 17.07 -16.00
C TYR A 377 -17.12 17.37 -17.31
N ASP A 378 -18.31 16.78 -17.50
CA ASP A 378 -19.13 16.86 -18.72
C ASP A 378 -18.43 16.37 -20.01
N GLY A 379 -17.33 15.62 -19.88
CA GLY A 379 -16.64 14.98 -20.99
C GLY A 379 -17.31 13.67 -21.38
N LYS A 380 -17.49 13.43 -22.67
CA LYS A 380 -18.03 12.14 -23.16
C LYS A 380 -16.96 11.05 -23.09
N ILE A 381 -17.30 9.95 -22.43
CA ILE A 381 -16.46 8.78 -22.25
C ILE A 381 -17.18 7.54 -22.76
N ASN A 382 -16.42 6.60 -23.32
CA ASN A 382 -16.92 5.29 -23.76
C ASN A 382 -16.34 4.17 -22.87
N GLY A 383 -16.66 2.92 -23.20
CA GLY A 383 -16.17 1.74 -22.48
C GLY A 383 -14.64 1.62 -22.41
N LEU A 384 -13.91 2.06 -23.45
CA LEU A 384 -12.44 1.99 -23.46
C LEU A 384 -11.83 2.94 -22.42
N ILE A 385 -12.35 4.17 -22.32
CA ILE A 385 -11.90 5.13 -21.30
C ILE A 385 -12.16 4.57 -19.90
N VAL A 386 -13.38 4.08 -19.64
CA VAL A 386 -13.75 3.53 -18.32
C VAL A 386 -12.87 2.33 -17.96
N ALA A 387 -12.65 1.41 -18.91
CA ALA A 387 -11.82 0.24 -18.67
C ALA A 387 -10.35 0.62 -18.45
N ALA A 388 -9.83 1.62 -19.16
CA ALA A 388 -8.48 2.13 -18.97
C ALA A 388 -8.30 2.90 -17.65
N GLU A 389 -9.31 3.64 -17.18
CA GLU A 389 -9.28 4.36 -15.90
C GLU A 389 -9.41 3.45 -14.67
N SER A 390 -10.07 2.30 -14.84
CA SER A 390 -10.34 1.32 -13.77
C SER A 390 -9.34 0.16 -13.71
N GLY A 391 -8.54 -0.05 -14.74
CA GLY A 391 -7.60 -1.19 -14.81
C GLY A 391 -8.27 -2.48 -15.30
N SER A 392 -9.38 -2.37 -16.03
CA SER A 392 -10.17 -3.51 -16.51
C SER A 392 -9.62 -4.10 -17.81
N PHE A 393 -8.45 -4.73 -17.75
CA PHE A 393 -7.69 -5.22 -18.91
C PHE A 393 -8.48 -6.17 -19.84
N GLU A 394 -9.17 -7.18 -19.31
CA GLU A 394 -9.86 -8.17 -20.14
C GLU A 394 -11.09 -7.57 -20.84
N THR A 395 -11.81 -6.68 -20.16
CA THR A 395 -12.91 -5.93 -20.77
C THR A 395 -12.40 -4.95 -21.81
N LEU A 396 -11.29 -4.26 -21.54
CA LEU A 396 -10.63 -3.40 -22.52
C LEU A 396 -10.19 -4.19 -23.76
N ARG A 397 -9.61 -5.38 -23.57
CA ARG A 397 -9.22 -6.29 -24.66
C ARG A 397 -10.41 -6.61 -25.55
N LEU A 398 -11.53 -7.01 -24.94
CA LEU A 398 -12.79 -7.31 -25.63
C LEU A 398 -13.31 -6.11 -26.43
N LEU A 399 -13.26 -4.90 -25.89
CA LEU A 399 -13.74 -3.69 -26.57
C LEU A 399 -12.89 -3.32 -27.79
N VAL A 400 -11.56 -3.44 -27.67
CA VAL A 400 -10.66 -3.23 -28.81
C VAL A 400 -10.88 -4.31 -29.88
N GLU A 401 -11.09 -5.57 -29.49
CA GLU A 401 -11.43 -6.66 -30.41
C GLU A 401 -12.81 -6.46 -31.07
N ALA A 402 -13.74 -5.78 -30.39
CA ALA A 402 -15.04 -5.39 -30.94
C ALA A 402 -14.96 -4.18 -31.90
N GLY A 403 -13.77 -3.59 -32.09
CA GLY A 403 -13.52 -2.55 -33.09
C GLY A 403 -13.67 -1.12 -32.58
N LEU A 404 -13.69 -0.88 -31.26
CA LEU A 404 -13.64 0.48 -30.73
C LEU A 404 -12.26 1.11 -31.01
N ASP A 405 -12.27 2.41 -31.31
CA ASP A 405 -11.06 3.18 -31.61
C ASP A 405 -10.16 3.32 -30.37
N VAL A 406 -8.96 2.72 -30.43
CA VAL A 406 -7.93 2.80 -29.39
C VAL A 406 -7.45 4.23 -29.13
N ASN A 407 -7.62 5.12 -30.11
CA ASN A 407 -7.25 6.53 -30.04
C ASN A 407 -8.46 7.45 -29.78
N TYR A 408 -9.58 6.90 -29.29
CA TYR A 408 -10.74 7.69 -28.88
C TYR A 408 -10.33 8.86 -27.98
N LYS A 409 -10.89 10.04 -28.22
CA LYS A 409 -10.62 11.24 -27.43
C LYS A 409 -11.88 11.71 -26.73
N ILE A 410 -11.78 11.96 -25.43
CA ILE A 410 -12.87 12.53 -24.65
C ILE A 410 -13.25 13.90 -25.23
N GLU A 411 -14.48 14.02 -25.73
CA GLU A 411 -15.03 15.28 -26.21
C GLU A 411 -15.51 16.14 -25.03
N GLY A 412 -15.19 17.45 -25.03
CA GLY A 412 -15.72 18.35 -24.02
C GLY A 412 -14.91 19.64 -23.81
N LYS A 413 -15.37 20.45 -22.85
CA LYS A 413 -14.68 21.67 -22.41
C LYS A 413 -14.00 21.53 -21.03
N GLY A 414 -14.20 20.43 -20.31
CA GLY A 414 -13.60 20.18 -18.99
C GLY A 414 -12.15 19.67 -19.02
N GLU A 415 -11.59 19.42 -17.83
CA GLU A 415 -10.21 18.98 -17.60
C GLU A 415 -9.84 17.62 -18.21
N THR A 416 -10.85 16.82 -18.56
CA THR A 416 -10.67 15.51 -19.18
C THR A 416 -10.66 15.57 -20.71
N ALA A 417 -10.91 16.74 -21.30
CA ALA A 417 -11.02 16.88 -22.74
C ALA A 417 -9.72 16.48 -23.46
N GLY A 418 -9.84 15.70 -24.53
CA GLY A 418 -8.71 15.24 -25.33
C GLY A 418 -7.95 14.05 -24.76
N ARG A 419 -8.24 13.58 -23.54
CA ARG A 419 -7.61 12.36 -23.00
C ARG A 419 -8.01 11.14 -23.82
N THR A 420 -7.06 10.23 -24.01
CA THR A 420 -7.22 8.94 -24.70
C THR A 420 -7.23 7.78 -23.69
N PRO A 421 -7.66 6.55 -24.09
CA PRO A 421 -7.53 5.38 -23.24
C PRO A 421 -6.08 5.16 -22.77
N LEU A 422 -5.10 5.37 -23.66
CA LEU A 422 -3.69 5.28 -23.30
C LEU A 422 -3.31 6.32 -22.24
N PHE A 423 -3.73 7.58 -22.41
CA PHE A 423 -3.47 8.63 -21.43
C PHE A 423 -4.04 8.27 -20.05
N CYS A 424 -5.28 7.77 -19.99
CA CYS A 424 -5.91 7.36 -18.74
C CYS A 424 -5.18 6.20 -18.07
N ALA A 425 -4.78 5.17 -18.82
CA ALA A 425 -3.99 4.05 -18.32
C ALA A 425 -2.61 4.51 -17.82
N CYS A 426 -1.96 5.44 -18.52
CA CYS A 426 -0.68 6.01 -18.12
C CYS A 426 -0.77 6.82 -16.83
N ALA A 427 -1.86 7.57 -16.63
CA ALA A 427 -2.10 8.34 -15.40
C ALA A 427 -2.28 7.44 -14.16
N LYS A 428 -2.82 6.22 -14.36
CA LYS A 428 -3.06 5.24 -13.29
C LYS A 428 -1.93 4.22 -13.13
N GLY A 429 -1.03 4.09 -14.11
CA GLY A 429 0.10 3.17 -14.08
C GLY A 429 -0.25 1.73 -14.43
N PHE A 430 -1.33 1.49 -15.19
CA PHE A 430 -1.74 0.14 -15.61
C PHE A 430 -0.90 -0.36 -16.78
N GLN A 431 0.23 -1.00 -16.46
CA GLN A 431 1.29 -1.38 -17.40
C GLN A 431 0.80 -2.32 -18.52
N ASP A 432 -0.01 -3.32 -18.16
CA ASP A 432 -0.62 -4.28 -19.06
C ASP A 432 -1.53 -3.62 -20.11
N ILE A 433 -2.38 -2.69 -19.67
CA ILE A 433 -3.24 -1.89 -20.55
C ILE A 433 -2.39 -0.99 -21.45
N VAL A 434 -1.36 -0.34 -20.90
CA VAL A 434 -0.46 0.53 -21.65
C VAL A 434 0.23 -0.25 -22.77
N GLU A 435 0.87 -1.39 -22.46
CA GLU A 435 1.53 -2.23 -23.47
C GLU A 435 0.55 -2.68 -24.55
N TYR A 436 -0.62 -3.18 -24.16
CA TYR A 436 -1.61 -3.69 -25.09
C TYR A 436 -2.20 -2.60 -25.99
N LEU A 437 -2.53 -1.42 -25.45
CA LEU A 437 -3.05 -0.32 -26.27
C LEU A 437 -2.01 0.14 -27.30
N ILE A 438 -0.74 0.23 -26.91
CA ILE A 438 0.35 0.59 -27.82
C ILE A 438 0.52 -0.48 -28.91
N ASP A 439 0.48 -1.77 -28.55
CA ASP A 439 0.54 -2.88 -29.51
C ASP A 439 -0.61 -2.87 -30.52
N ARG A 440 -1.76 -2.28 -30.14
CA ARG A 440 -2.93 -2.09 -31.00
C ARG A 440 -2.96 -0.73 -31.72
N GLY A 441 -1.87 0.04 -31.68
CA GLY A 441 -1.71 1.28 -32.44
C GLY A 441 -2.17 2.55 -31.73
N ALA A 442 -2.22 2.55 -30.39
CA ALA A 442 -2.42 3.79 -29.64
C ALA A 442 -1.23 4.75 -29.83
N ASP A 443 -1.54 6.04 -30.03
CA ASP A 443 -0.53 7.08 -30.22
C ASP A 443 0.22 7.38 -28.92
N VAL A 444 1.44 6.85 -28.82
CA VAL A 444 2.36 7.03 -27.68
C VAL A 444 2.67 8.50 -27.40
N ASN A 445 2.64 9.36 -28.43
CA ASN A 445 2.93 10.79 -28.34
C ASN A 445 1.66 11.65 -28.33
N GLY A 446 0.49 11.00 -28.24
CA GLY A 446 -0.79 11.68 -28.15
C GLY A 446 -0.86 12.57 -26.92
N THR A 447 -1.43 13.76 -27.10
CA THR A 447 -1.64 14.74 -26.03
C THR A 447 -3.12 14.94 -25.74
N GLU A 448 -3.43 15.28 -24.49
CA GLU A 448 -4.73 15.88 -24.18
C GLU A 448 -4.79 17.35 -24.65
N LYS A 449 -5.91 18.04 -24.38
CA LYS A 449 -6.21 19.36 -24.92
C LYS A 449 -5.24 20.49 -24.48
N SER A 450 -4.65 20.42 -23.30
CA SER A 450 -3.63 21.37 -22.82
C SER A 450 -2.23 21.09 -23.40
N GLY A 451 -2.04 19.96 -24.08
CA GLY A 451 -0.77 19.54 -24.66
C GLY A 451 0.02 18.55 -23.81
N LEU A 452 -0.50 18.12 -22.66
CA LEU A 452 0.12 17.14 -21.78
C LEU A 452 0.09 15.76 -22.44
N SER A 453 1.27 15.13 -22.60
CA SER A 453 1.38 13.80 -23.22
C SER A 453 1.30 12.65 -22.21
N CYS A 454 1.14 11.43 -22.71
CA CYS A 454 1.14 10.20 -21.89
C CYS A 454 2.43 10.06 -21.05
N LEU A 455 3.58 10.47 -21.62
CA LEU A 455 4.85 10.46 -20.91
C LEU A 455 4.87 11.49 -19.77
N HIS A 456 4.37 12.70 -20.00
CA HIS A 456 4.30 13.73 -18.97
C HIS A 456 3.48 13.27 -17.77
N ILE A 457 2.27 12.75 -17.99
CA ILE A 457 1.39 12.33 -16.90
C ILE A 457 1.94 11.11 -16.15
N ALA A 458 2.50 10.12 -16.86
CA ALA A 458 3.14 8.96 -16.22
C ALA A 458 4.33 9.37 -15.35
N SER A 459 5.05 10.41 -15.77
CA SER A 459 6.24 10.93 -15.07
C SER A 459 5.86 11.75 -13.86
N ALA A 460 4.85 12.61 -13.97
CA ALA A 460 4.29 13.39 -12.87
C ALA A 460 3.66 12.50 -11.78
N MET A 461 3.13 11.33 -12.15
CA MET A 461 2.52 10.37 -11.21
C MET A 461 3.52 9.33 -10.66
N GLY A 462 4.78 9.35 -11.11
CA GLY A 462 5.82 8.47 -10.58
C GLY A 462 5.79 7.03 -11.09
N HIS A 463 5.07 6.74 -12.18
CA HIS A 463 4.86 5.38 -12.69
C HIS A 463 6.07 4.88 -13.50
N ALA A 464 7.16 4.55 -12.81
CA ALA A 464 8.47 4.19 -13.38
C ALA A 464 8.41 3.14 -14.51
N ASP A 465 7.69 2.04 -14.32
CA ASP A 465 7.55 0.98 -15.34
C ASP A 465 6.75 1.47 -16.56
N THR A 466 5.69 2.26 -16.34
CA THR A 466 4.91 2.86 -17.44
C THR A 466 5.76 3.84 -18.23
N VAL A 467 6.57 4.66 -17.54
CA VAL A 467 7.54 5.56 -18.18
C VAL A 467 8.57 4.75 -18.99
N ARG A 468 9.06 3.63 -18.45
CA ARG A 468 9.97 2.72 -19.18
C ARG A 468 9.32 2.19 -20.45
N ILE A 469 8.10 1.65 -20.37
CA ILE A 469 7.34 1.12 -21.51
C ILE A 469 7.12 2.21 -22.55
N LEU A 470 6.53 3.35 -22.17
CA LEU A 470 6.29 4.49 -23.07
C LEU A 470 7.58 4.91 -23.78
N CYS A 471 8.66 5.02 -23.00
CA CYS A 471 9.97 5.27 -23.53
C CYS A 471 10.33 4.23 -24.60
N GLU A 472 10.47 2.95 -24.23
CA GLU A 472 10.83 1.85 -25.14
C GLU A 472 10.00 1.82 -26.43
N ARG A 473 8.74 2.22 -26.37
CA ARG A 473 7.79 2.27 -27.49
C ARG A 473 7.78 3.58 -28.27
N GLY A 474 8.74 4.48 -28.05
CA GLY A 474 8.98 5.66 -28.89
C GLY A 474 8.33 6.97 -28.39
N ALA A 475 8.04 7.09 -27.09
CA ALA A 475 7.64 8.36 -26.50
C ALA A 475 8.75 9.43 -26.65
N ASN A 476 8.35 10.63 -27.05
CA ASN A 476 9.20 11.80 -27.18
C ASN A 476 9.49 12.40 -25.79
N VAL A 477 10.70 12.16 -25.30
CA VAL A 477 11.16 12.65 -23.99
C VAL A 477 11.38 14.17 -23.95
N ASP A 478 11.64 14.78 -25.11
CA ASP A 478 11.90 16.21 -25.25
C ASP A 478 10.62 16.99 -25.59
N GLN A 479 9.46 16.31 -25.64
CA GLN A 479 8.19 16.98 -25.87
C GLN A 479 7.94 17.96 -24.73
N GLN A 480 7.62 19.20 -25.10
CA GLN A 480 7.29 20.25 -24.15
C GLN A 480 5.82 20.61 -24.27
N PHE A 481 5.21 21.00 -23.15
CA PHE A 481 3.93 21.66 -23.13
C PHE A 481 3.97 22.87 -22.18
N ARG A 482 3.08 23.83 -22.39
CA ARG A 482 3.05 25.06 -21.61
C ARG A 482 2.26 24.85 -20.33
N PHE A 483 2.94 24.92 -19.19
CA PHE A 483 2.36 24.87 -17.85
C PHE A 483 2.76 26.13 -17.07
N GLU A 484 1.80 26.90 -16.57
CA GLU A 484 2.05 28.13 -15.79
C GLU A 484 3.07 29.10 -16.45
N GLU A 485 2.94 29.30 -17.77
CA GLU A 485 3.82 30.14 -18.61
C GLU A 485 5.25 29.63 -18.84
N GLN A 486 5.58 28.42 -18.38
CA GLN A 486 6.86 27.75 -18.65
C GLN A 486 6.67 26.55 -19.59
N ASP A 487 7.67 26.29 -20.42
CA ASP A 487 7.71 25.08 -21.25
C ASP A 487 8.33 23.96 -20.42
N VAL A 488 7.53 22.96 -20.07
CA VAL A 488 7.89 21.90 -19.13
C VAL A 488 8.00 20.58 -19.86
N THR A 489 9.06 19.82 -19.58
CA THR A 489 9.26 18.45 -20.09
C THR A 489 8.79 17.39 -19.09
N ALA A 490 8.70 16.13 -19.51
CA ALA A 490 8.36 15.03 -18.62
C ALA A 490 9.41 14.81 -17.51
N TYR A 491 10.68 15.18 -17.76
CA TYR A 491 11.74 15.14 -16.75
C TYR A 491 11.53 16.21 -15.68
N ASP A 492 11.23 17.45 -16.08
CA ASP A 492 11.01 18.56 -15.16
C ASP A 492 9.82 18.27 -14.21
N LEU A 493 8.77 17.63 -14.74
CA LEU A 493 7.65 17.16 -13.93
C LEU A 493 8.09 16.09 -12.92
N ALA A 494 8.83 15.07 -13.34
CA ALA A 494 9.33 14.03 -12.43
C ALA A 494 10.26 14.60 -11.35
N GLU A 495 11.12 15.55 -11.68
CA GLU A 495 12.02 16.23 -10.75
C GLU A 495 11.23 17.08 -9.73
N SER A 496 10.27 17.87 -10.21
CA SER A 496 9.41 18.70 -9.34
C SER A 496 8.62 17.88 -8.32
N GLN A 497 8.20 16.66 -8.70
CA GLN A 497 7.46 15.73 -7.84
C GLN A 497 8.37 14.76 -7.05
N GLN A 498 9.70 14.92 -7.15
CA GLN A 498 10.71 14.11 -6.45
C GLN A 498 10.64 12.61 -6.77
N HIS A 499 10.39 12.27 -8.04
CA HIS A 499 10.34 10.89 -8.52
C HIS A 499 11.70 10.42 -9.04
N ASP A 500 12.68 10.24 -8.15
CA ASP A 500 14.07 9.92 -8.46
C ASP A 500 14.24 8.72 -9.41
N HIS A 501 13.43 7.67 -9.23
CA HIS A 501 13.44 6.49 -10.11
C HIS A 501 13.03 6.82 -11.55
N VAL A 502 12.01 7.67 -11.73
CA VAL A 502 11.57 8.13 -13.05
C VAL A 502 12.64 9.02 -13.69
N CYS A 503 13.21 9.96 -12.91
CA CYS A 503 14.33 10.77 -13.33
C CYS A 503 15.51 9.91 -13.76
N GLN A 504 15.83 8.85 -13.02
CA GLN A 504 16.89 7.91 -13.36
C GLN A 504 16.60 7.14 -14.64
N ILE A 505 15.35 6.70 -14.88
CA ILE A 505 14.96 6.03 -16.14
C ILE A 505 15.15 6.97 -17.33
N MET A 506 14.72 8.22 -17.22
CA MET A 506 14.87 9.23 -18.26
C MET A 506 16.34 9.62 -18.47
N TYR A 507 17.11 9.76 -17.38
CA TYR A 507 18.55 10.06 -17.40
C TYR A 507 19.36 8.91 -18.02
N ASN A 508 19.07 7.66 -17.64
CA ASN A 508 19.64 6.46 -18.24
C ASN A 508 19.31 6.37 -19.73
N ARG A 509 18.17 6.95 -20.17
CA ARG A 509 17.78 6.98 -21.58
C ARG A 509 18.39 8.12 -22.38
N LEU A 510 18.64 9.28 -21.79
CA LEU A 510 19.58 10.28 -22.32
C LEU A 510 20.97 9.63 -22.57
N TYR A 511 21.37 8.68 -21.73
CA TYR A 511 22.55 7.82 -21.95
C TYR A 511 22.35 6.75 -23.06
N LEU A 512 21.17 6.13 -23.18
CA LEU A 512 20.90 5.04 -24.15
C LEU A 512 20.60 5.52 -25.58
N PHE A 513 19.86 6.62 -25.77
CA PHE A 513 19.54 7.17 -27.10
C PHE A 513 20.75 7.82 -27.78
N VAL A 514 21.69 8.32 -26.97
CA VAL A 514 22.98 8.83 -27.44
C VAL A 514 23.87 7.70 -27.99
N SER A 515 23.73 6.45 -27.53
CA SER A 515 24.56 5.32 -27.97
C SER A 515 24.08 4.59 -29.24
N ARG A 516 22.77 4.48 -29.50
CA ARG A 516 22.25 3.64 -30.61
C ARG A 516 22.38 4.30 -32.00
N SER A 517 22.26 5.62 -32.09
CA SER A 517 22.34 6.33 -33.39
C SER A 517 23.76 6.77 -33.78
N TYR A 518 24.66 6.94 -32.81
CA TYR A 518 26.00 7.51 -33.06
C TYR A 518 27.06 6.46 -33.38
N LEU A 519 26.93 5.23 -32.82
CA LEU A 519 27.88 4.13 -33.03
C LEU A 519 27.56 3.27 -34.26
N ASN A 520 26.29 3.19 -34.69
CA ASN A 520 25.91 2.48 -35.92
C ASN A 520 26.49 3.12 -37.20
N THR A 521 26.86 4.40 -37.15
CA THR A 521 27.45 5.11 -38.30
C THR A 521 28.97 4.90 -38.41
N ILE A 522 29.64 4.41 -37.35
CA ILE A 522 31.11 4.23 -37.31
C ILE A 522 31.55 2.75 -37.44
N ILE A 523 30.66 1.77 -37.16
CA ILE A 523 31.04 0.35 -36.97
C ILE A 523 30.56 -0.59 -38.12
N SER A 524 30.15 -0.06 -39.28
CA SER A 524 29.55 -0.89 -40.34
C SER A 524 30.51 -1.84 -41.12
N CYS A 525 31.69 -2.21 -40.59
CA CYS A 525 32.62 -3.09 -41.31
C CYS A 525 33.65 -3.85 -40.45
N ARG A 526 33.38 -4.18 -39.18
CA ARG A 526 34.30 -5.02 -38.37
C ARG A 526 33.60 -6.27 -37.83
N SER A 527 34.25 -7.42 -37.98
CA SER A 527 33.80 -8.68 -37.35
C SER A 527 34.01 -8.59 -35.84
N ILE A 528 32.95 -8.86 -35.08
CA ILE A 528 33.00 -8.84 -33.61
C ILE A 528 33.89 -9.99 -33.11
N GLN A 529 34.83 -9.69 -32.21
CA GLN A 529 35.77 -10.67 -31.66
C GLN A 529 35.10 -11.55 -30.60
N THR A 530 35.64 -12.72 -30.31
CA THR A 530 35.21 -13.50 -29.12
C THR A 530 35.99 -13.08 -27.87
N MET A 531 35.41 -13.23 -26.68
CA MET A 531 36.16 -12.94 -25.43
C MET A 531 37.44 -13.77 -25.27
N ASN A 532 37.51 -14.96 -25.89
CA ASN A 532 38.75 -15.74 -25.92
C ASN A 532 39.84 -15.09 -26.78
N GLU A 533 39.46 -14.42 -27.88
CA GLU A 533 40.39 -13.64 -28.71
C GLU A 533 40.88 -12.41 -27.96
N VAL A 534 39.99 -11.70 -27.25
CA VAL A 534 40.37 -10.57 -26.37
C VAL A 534 41.39 -11.01 -25.32
N ARG A 535 41.14 -12.15 -24.63
CA ARG A 535 42.09 -12.71 -23.65
C ARG A 535 43.44 -13.06 -24.28
N LYS A 536 43.46 -13.70 -25.45
CA LYS A 536 44.71 -14.03 -26.17
C LYS A 536 45.45 -12.78 -26.64
N GLY A 537 44.73 -11.78 -27.14
CA GLY A 537 45.29 -10.49 -27.55
C GLY A 537 45.92 -9.76 -26.38
N LEU A 538 45.24 -9.72 -25.23
CA LEU A 538 45.81 -9.20 -23.98
C LEU A 538 47.05 -9.97 -23.54
N GLN A 539 47.02 -11.31 -23.55
CA GLN A 539 48.19 -12.14 -23.22
C GLN A 539 49.40 -11.80 -24.10
N SER A 540 49.18 -11.56 -25.40
CA SER A 540 50.21 -11.11 -26.32
C SER A 540 50.72 -9.70 -25.98
N LEU A 541 49.82 -8.73 -25.74
CA LEU A 541 50.18 -7.34 -25.40
C LEU A 541 50.99 -7.25 -24.10
N VAL A 542 50.67 -8.11 -23.14
CA VAL A 542 51.35 -8.24 -21.85
C VAL A 542 52.37 -9.37 -21.86
N GLY A 543 52.81 -9.88 -23.02
CA GLY A 543 53.92 -10.84 -23.16
C GLY A 543 53.89 -12.09 -22.25
N ALA A 544 52.71 -12.59 -21.87
CA ALA A 544 52.58 -13.74 -20.97
C ALA A 544 52.74 -15.07 -21.73
N GLN A 545 53.85 -15.80 -21.52
CA GLN A 545 54.06 -17.14 -22.12
C GLN A 545 53.35 -18.27 -21.34
N ILE A 546 52.83 -19.26 -22.07
CA ILE A 546 52.03 -20.41 -21.57
C ILE A 546 52.90 -21.59 -21.08
N VAL A 547 54.16 -21.74 -21.56
CA VAL A 547 54.98 -22.94 -21.30
C VAL A 547 56.00 -22.70 -20.18
N PHE A 548 56.02 -23.59 -19.19
CA PHE A 548 57.07 -23.66 -18.17
C PHE A 548 58.25 -24.46 -18.74
N GLY A 549 59.31 -23.77 -19.19
CA GLY A 549 60.58 -24.39 -19.58
C GLY A 549 61.64 -24.17 -18.50
N HIS A 550 62.31 -25.24 -18.05
CA HIS A 550 63.51 -25.11 -17.23
C HIS A 550 64.62 -24.44 -18.06
N GLY A 551 64.80 -23.13 -17.83
CA GLY A 551 65.87 -22.33 -18.41
C GLY A 551 65.38 -21.36 -19.48
N ASN A 552 65.01 -20.14 -19.07
CA ASN A 552 65.74 -18.93 -19.45
C ASN A 552 65.06 -17.64 -18.94
N GLN A 553 65.84 -16.95 -18.09
CA GLN A 553 66.04 -15.50 -18.06
C GLN A 553 64.86 -14.58 -17.67
N SER A 554 64.76 -14.38 -16.36
CA SER A 554 64.46 -13.08 -15.74
C SER A 554 65.52 -11.99 -16.05
N GLY A 555 66.11 -11.96 -17.26
CA GLY A 555 67.34 -11.21 -17.53
C GLY A 555 67.58 -10.67 -18.94
N SER A 556 66.82 -11.03 -20.00
CA SER A 556 67.12 -10.58 -21.37
C SER A 556 66.09 -9.67 -22.05
N HIS A 557 64.93 -9.43 -21.45
CA HIS A 557 64.02 -8.38 -21.92
C HIS A 557 64.39 -6.97 -21.42
N ALA A 558 65.41 -6.84 -20.57
CA ALA A 558 65.86 -5.56 -20.01
C ALA A 558 66.63 -4.67 -21.02
N GLN A 559 67.07 -5.18 -22.16
CA GLN A 559 67.92 -4.46 -23.13
C GLN A 559 67.20 -3.90 -24.38
N LEU A 560 65.88 -4.03 -24.49
CA LEU A 560 65.13 -3.60 -25.69
C LEU A 560 64.23 -2.37 -25.50
N THR A 561 64.36 -1.62 -24.40
CA THR A 561 63.50 -0.46 -24.11
C THR A 561 64.26 0.72 -23.48
N ASP A 562 65.51 0.94 -23.84
CA ASP A 562 66.28 2.11 -23.38
C ASP A 562 65.93 3.43 -24.09
N ASP A 563 65.11 3.40 -25.15
CA ASP A 563 64.80 4.59 -25.97
C ASP A 563 63.41 5.22 -25.76
N ILE A 564 62.64 4.85 -24.74
CA ILE A 564 61.36 5.54 -24.46
C ILE A 564 61.57 6.63 -23.42
N LYS A 565 62.16 7.76 -23.85
CA LYS A 565 61.99 9.04 -23.15
C LYS A 565 60.52 9.46 -23.29
N VAL A 566 59.71 9.18 -22.28
CA VAL A 566 58.34 9.72 -22.15
C VAL A 566 58.42 11.20 -21.76
N ASP A 567 58.89 12.04 -22.69
CA ASP A 567 58.74 13.48 -22.57
C ASP A 567 58.56 14.13 -23.96
N SER A 568 57.32 14.10 -24.41
CA SER A 568 56.68 15.02 -25.35
C SER A 568 55.18 14.77 -25.26
N THR A 569 54.37 15.83 -25.38
CA THR A 569 52.92 15.82 -25.17
C THR A 569 52.23 14.60 -25.81
N LEU A 570 51.69 13.69 -24.99
CA LEU A 570 50.96 12.52 -25.48
C LEU A 570 49.78 12.97 -26.36
N ALA A 571 49.66 12.38 -27.55
CA ALA A 571 48.60 12.74 -28.49
C ALA A 571 47.21 12.47 -27.87
N PRO A 572 46.27 13.43 -27.94
CA PRO A 572 44.92 13.20 -27.47
C PRO A 572 44.22 12.14 -28.33
N ARG A 573 43.30 11.39 -27.72
CA ARG A 573 42.52 10.33 -28.36
C ARG A 573 41.04 10.54 -28.15
N THR A 574 40.25 10.08 -29.11
CA THR A 574 38.80 10.18 -29.12
C THR A 574 38.16 8.98 -28.41
N ILE A 575 36.89 9.12 -28.02
CA ILE A 575 36.11 8.02 -27.43
C ILE A 575 36.02 6.84 -28.42
N ALA A 576 35.79 7.12 -29.71
CA ALA A 576 35.69 6.10 -30.75
C ALA A 576 36.97 5.26 -30.90
N GLU A 577 38.15 5.84 -30.68
CA GLU A 577 39.42 5.11 -30.73
C GLU A 577 39.62 4.18 -29.53
N SER A 578 38.95 4.45 -28.41
CA SER A 578 38.94 3.58 -27.23
C SER A 578 37.87 2.48 -27.32
N TYR A 579 36.84 2.64 -28.16
CA TYR A 579 35.71 1.72 -28.21
C TYR A 579 36.11 0.31 -28.64
N ASP A 580 35.58 -0.71 -27.97
CA ASP A 580 35.70 -2.10 -28.39
C ASP A 580 34.48 -2.95 -28.03
N GLU A 581 34.33 -4.08 -28.71
CA GLU A 581 33.26 -5.05 -28.46
C GLU A 581 33.71 -6.51 -28.66
N ALA A 582 33.08 -7.42 -27.89
CA ALA A 582 33.35 -8.84 -27.91
C ALA A 582 32.10 -9.68 -27.58
N ILE A 583 32.03 -10.91 -28.10
CA ILE A 583 30.94 -11.86 -27.86
C ILE A 583 31.40 -13.04 -26.99
N ILE A 584 30.52 -13.50 -26.12
CA ILE A 584 30.57 -14.77 -25.42
C ILE A 584 29.48 -15.67 -26.02
N PRO A 585 29.85 -16.62 -26.91
CA PRO A 585 28.88 -17.36 -27.71
C PRO A 585 28.33 -18.58 -26.94
N LEU A 586 27.43 -18.35 -25.97
CA LEU A 586 26.84 -19.39 -25.13
C LEU A 586 25.76 -20.22 -25.86
N ALA A 587 25.07 -19.66 -26.85
CA ALA A 587 24.01 -20.32 -27.63
C ALA A 587 24.60 -21.42 -28.53
N SER A 588 25.71 -21.13 -29.19
CA SER A 588 26.34 -22.02 -30.17
C SER A 588 27.39 -22.97 -29.59
N HIS A 589 28.05 -22.63 -28.47
CA HIS A 589 29.12 -23.45 -27.88
C HIS A 589 28.74 -24.08 -26.53
N ILE A 590 28.28 -25.34 -26.56
CA ILE A 590 27.83 -26.07 -25.37
C ILE A 590 28.93 -26.26 -24.29
N ASN A 591 30.17 -26.56 -24.69
CA ASN A 591 31.30 -26.71 -23.76
C ASN A 591 31.66 -25.39 -23.06
N LEU A 592 31.45 -24.26 -23.74
CA LEU A 592 31.64 -22.94 -23.15
C LEU A 592 30.50 -22.66 -22.16
N ARG A 593 29.26 -22.99 -22.53
CA ARG A 593 28.07 -22.84 -21.69
C ARG A 593 28.23 -23.51 -20.33
N GLU A 594 28.76 -24.73 -20.26
CA GLU A 594 29.00 -25.43 -18.99
C GLU A 594 29.93 -24.66 -18.05
N ARG A 595 30.92 -23.95 -18.58
CA ARG A 595 31.84 -23.14 -17.77
C ARG A 595 31.18 -21.90 -17.17
N TYR A 596 30.14 -21.39 -17.82
CA TYR A 596 29.36 -20.24 -17.39
C TYR A 596 28.05 -20.63 -16.71
N ALA A 597 27.64 -21.91 -16.67
CA ALA A 597 26.38 -22.34 -16.06
C ALA A 597 26.54 -22.64 -14.56
N ASN A 598 25.75 -22.02 -13.70
CA ASN A 598 25.66 -22.38 -12.28
C ASN A 598 24.73 -23.61 -12.07
N PHE A 599 24.60 -24.08 -10.83
CA PHE A 599 23.77 -25.25 -10.52
C PHE A 599 22.26 -25.02 -10.74
N GLU A 600 21.83 -23.76 -10.91
CA GLU A 600 20.44 -23.37 -11.18
C GLU A 600 20.19 -23.10 -12.66
N ASN A 601 21.10 -23.51 -13.56
CA ASN A 601 21.00 -23.25 -15.00
C ASN A 601 20.94 -21.74 -15.35
N LYS A 602 21.60 -20.90 -14.56
CA LYS A 602 21.81 -19.46 -14.82
C LYS A 602 23.29 -19.15 -15.10
N VAL A 603 23.55 -18.00 -15.70
CA VAL A 603 24.93 -17.53 -15.94
C VAL A 603 25.64 -17.21 -14.62
N ARG A 604 26.84 -17.78 -14.42
CA ARG A 604 27.74 -17.56 -13.28
C ARG A 604 28.29 -16.15 -13.35
N PHE A 605 27.73 -15.24 -12.54
CA PHE A 605 28.15 -13.85 -12.54
C PHE A 605 29.65 -13.64 -12.24
N GLY A 606 30.26 -14.46 -11.37
CA GLY A 606 31.70 -14.40 -11.12
C GLY A 606 32.56 -14.59 -12.38
N ARG A 607 32.10 -15.33 -13.39
CA ARG A 607 32.77 -15.44 -14.70
C ARG A 607 32.60 -14.19 -15.56
N ILE A 608 31.42 -13.57 -15.49
CA ILE A 608 31.14 -12.31 -16.18
C ILE A 608 31.97 -11.17 -15.58
N LEU A 609 32.16 -11.12 -14.26
CA LEU A 609 33.07 -10.16 -13.62
C LEU A 609 34.52 -10.29 -14.13
N GLU A 610 35.02 -11.52 -14.23
CA GLU A 610 36.35 -11.82 -14.78
C GLU A 610 36.49 -11.31 -16.23
N ASP A 611 35.42 -11.45 -17.03
CA ASP A 611 35.36 -10.97 -18.42
C ASP A 611 35.22 -9.45 -18.55
N LEU A 612 34.43 -8.82 -17.69
CA LEU A 612 34.30 -7.36 -17.63
C LEU A 612 35.65 -6.72 -17.29
N ASP A 613 36.35 -7.21 -16.27
CA ASP A 613 37.69 -6.72 -15.92
C ASP A 613 38.67 -6.88 -17.09
N THR A 614 38.66 -8.06 -17.73
CA THR A 614 39.47 -8.34 -18.91
C THR A 614 39.17 -7.34 -20.03
N MET A 615 37.89 -7.08 -20.32
CA MET A 615 37.46 -6.15 -21.37
C MET A 615 37.87 -4.70 -21.04
N ALA A 616 37.70 -4.26 -19.80
CA ALA A 616 38.11 -2.93 -19.36
C ALA A 616 39.61 -2.73 -19.55
N VAL A 617 40.43 -3.68 -19.10
CA VAL A 617 41.89 -3.63 -19.25
C VAL A 617 42.29 -3.61 -20.73
N HIS A 618 41.62 -4.38 -21.59
CA HIS A 618 41.85 -4.37 -23.04
C HIS A 618 41.61 -2.98 -23.65
N ILE A 619 40.47 -2.36 -23.34
CA ILE A 619 40.13 -1.01 -23.78
C ILE A 619 41.18 0.00 -23.28
N GLY A 620 41.64 -0.12 -22.03
CA GLY A 620 42.67 0.75 -21.48
C GLY A 620 44.02 0.65 -22.22
N TYR A 621 44.42 -0.56 -22.60
CA TYR A 621 45.61 -0.78 -23.43
C TYR A 621 45.43 -0.23 -24.85
N LYS A 622 44.26 -0.44 -25.45
CA LYS A 622 43.93 0.09 -26.79
C LYS A 622 43.98 1.62 -26.81
N HIS A 623 43.45 2.27 -25.78
CA HIS A 623 43.49 3.72 -25.61
C HIS A 623 44.92 4.26 -25.47
N ASN A 624 45.84 3.54 -24.81
CA ASN A 624 47.22 4.03 -24.64
C ASN A 624 48.22 3.51 -25.69
N SER A 625 47.76 2.78 -26.70
CA SER A 625 48.65 2.15 -27.67
C SER A 625 49.43 3.22 -28.48
N PRO A 626 50.77 3.20 -28.52
CA PRO A 626 51.50 4.10 -29.40
C PRO A 626 51.33 3.65 -30.85
N GLN A 627 50.85 4.52 -31.76
CA GLN A 627 50.75 4.23 -33.20
C GLN A 627 52.11 3.90 -33.87
N LEU A 628 53.23 3.94 -33.13
CA LEU A 628 54.57 4.11 -33.66
C LEU A 628 55.57 2.97 -33.37
N ILE A 629 55.16 1.81 -32.84
CA ILE A 629 56.12 0.71 -32.61
C ILE A 629 55.62 -0.61 -33.20
N LYS A 630 55.83 -0.79 -34.51
CA LYS A 630 55.63 -2.07 -35.22
C LYS A 630 56.66 -3.15 -34.83
N SER A 631 57.62 -2.85 -33.96
CA SER A 631 58.77 -3.73 -33.64
C SER A 631 58.88 -4.20 -32.19
N VAL A 632 58.02 -3.74 -31.26
CA VAL A 632 58.06 -4.18 -29.85
C VAL A 632 56.85 -5.05 -29.57
N HIS A 633 57.09 -6.30 -29.18
CA HIS A 633 56.05 -7.31 -28.94
C HIS A 633 55.21 -7.05 -27.66
N VAL A 634 55.55 -6.05 -26.84
CA VAL A 634 55.04 -5.87 -25.47
C VAL A 634 54.77 -4.39 -25.13
N HIS A 635 53.62 -4.08 -24.51
CA HIS A 635 53.22 -2.70 -24.21
C HIS A 635 54.07 -2.03 -23.09
N PRO A 636 54.41 -0.72 -23.19
CA PRO A 636 55.31 -0.05 -22.23
C PRO A 636 54.70 0.24 -20.84
N LEU A 637 53.37 0.15 -20.71
CA LEU A 637 52.63 0.46 -19.48
C LEU A 637 52.01 -0.77 -18.83
N ALA A 638 51.92 -0.75 -17.50
CA ALA A 638 51.08 -1.67 -16.72
C ALA A 638 49.72 -1.01 -16.44
N ILE A 639 48.63 -1.56 -16.98
CA ILE A 639 47.26 -1.09 -16.71
C ILE A 639 46.55 -2.11 -15.84
N VAL A 640 46.06 -1.68 -14.69
CA VAL A 640 45.39 -2.52 -13.70
C VAL A 640 44.11 -1.87 -13.21
N THR A 641 43.11 -2.67 -12.87
CA THR A 641 41.89 -2.18 -12.24
C THR A 641 42.17 -1.74 -10.82
N ALA A 642 41.80 -0.48 -10.53
CA ALA A 642 41.98 0.18 -9.25
C ALA A 642 40.68 0.25 -8.45
N ALA A 643 39.54 0.44 -9.13
CA ALA A 643 38.22 0.42 -8.51
C ALA A 643 37.17 -0.05 -9.53
N VAL A 644 36.06 -0.54 -9.02
CA VAL A 644 34.86 -0.87 -9.79
C VAL A 644 33.69 -0.28 -9.01
N ASP A 645 32.89 0.58 -9.65
CA ASP A 645 31.67 1.12 -9.03
C ASP A 645 30.64 0.00 -8.85
N GLN A 646 29.61 0.24 -8.02
CA GLN A 646 28.52 -0.71 -7.81
C GLN A 646 27.98 -1.33 -9.12
N VAL A 647 28.01 -2.65 -9.18
CA VAL A 647 27.54 -3.45 -10.32
C VAL A 647 26.31 -4.25 -9.91
N ALA A 648 25.14 -3.87 -10.42
CA ALA A 648 23.92 -4.66 -10.27
C ALA A 648 24.06 -5.99 -11.02
N ILE A 649 23.48 -7.05 -10.47
CA ILE A 649 23.65 -8.39 -11.07
C ILE A 649 22.42 -8.76 -11.89
N PRO A 650 22.56 -8.86 -13.21
CA PRO A 650 21.41 -9.06 -14.08
C PRO A 650 20.97 -10.52 -14.12
N HIS A 651 19.70 -10.75 -14.47
CA HIS A 651 19.21 -12.05 -14.87
C HIS A 651 19.59 -12.32 -16.33
N MET A 652 20.39 -13.37 -16.57
CA MET A 652 20.85 -13.76 -17.90
C MET A 652 20.55 -15.24 -18.15
N HIS A 653 20.02 -15.54 -19.34
CA HIS A 653 19.75 -16.90 -19.79
C HIS A 653 21.02 -17.57 -20.30
N MET A 654 21.16 -18.87 -20.04
CA MET A 654 22.37 -19.64 -20.38
C MET A 654 22.44 -20.09 -21.84
N ASP A 655 21.33 -20.05 -22.56
CA ASP A 655 21.17 -20.50 -23.96
C ASP A 655 21.30 -19.36 -24.98
N ARG A 656 21.68 -18.16 -24.53
CA ARG A 656 21.75 -16.94 -25.33
C ARG A 656 23.14 -16.33 -25.33
N ASP A 657 23.58 -15.82 -26.48
CA ASP A 657 24.87 -15.16 -26.61
C ASP A 657 24.90 -13.83 -25.84
N ILE A 658 26.07 -13.47 -25.32
CA ILE A 658 26.29 -12.24 -24.56
C ILE A 658 27.27 -11.37 -25.33
N ARG A 659 26.96 -10.08 -25.48
CA ARG A 659 27.85 -9.07 -26.08
C ARG A 659 28.33 -8.11 -25.01
N LEU A 660 29.64 -7.97 -24.90
CA LEU A 660 30.33 -6.97 -24.08
C LEU A 660 30.82 -5.86 -25.00
N SER A 661 30.55 -4.61 -24.65
CA SER A 661 31.07 -3.44 -25.37
C SER A 661 31.47 -2.35 -24.38
N GLY A 662 32.37 -1.45 -24.78
CA GLY A 662 32.76 -0.36 -23.90
C GLY A 662 33.75 0.62 -24.49
N PHE A 663 34.01 1.70 -23.74
CA PHE A 663 34.88 2.82 -24.14
C PHE A 663 35.41 3.57 -22.91
N ALA A 664 36.43 4.41 -23.10
CA ALA A 664 36.93 5.32 -22.08
C ALA A 664 36.00 6.54 -21.92
N SER A 665 35.44 6.72 -20.72
CA SER A 665 34.56 7.86 -20.39
C SER A 665 35.29 9.01 -19.72
N PHE A 666 36.42 8.75 -19.06
CA PHE A 666 37.29 9.78 -18.47
C PHE A 666 38.74 9.34 -18.48
N VAL A 667 39.67 10.27 -18.73
CA VAL A 667 41.11 10.03 -18.61
C VAL A 667 41.76 11.17 -17.84
N GLY A 668 42.34 10.84 -16.68
CA GLY A 668 43.18 11.72 -15.88
C GLY A 668 44.65 11.57 -16.25
N SER A 669 45.53 12.09 -15.38
CA SER A 669 46.98 12.05 -15.62
C SER A 669 47.56 10.63 -15.65
N SER A 670 47.04 9.72 -14.82
CA SER A 670 47.53 8.33 -14.67
C SER A 670 46.44 7.31 -14.37
N SER A 671 45.17 7.72 -14.47
CA SER A 671 44.01 6.85 -14.28
C SER A 671 42.91 7.15 -15.30
N MET A 672 42.09 6.16 -15.62
CA MET A 672 41.00 6.28 -16.58
C MET A 672 39.76 5.56 -16.06
N GLU A 673 38.60 6.04 -16.47
CA GLU A 673 37.32 5.37 -16.28
C GLU A 673 36.92 4.71 -17.61
N ILE A 674 36.62 3.42 -17.55
CA ILE A 674 36.08 2.64 -18.65
C ILE A 674 34.62 2.33 -18.35
N THR A 675 33.77 2.71 -19.28
CA THR A 675 32.36 2.38 -19.31
C THR A 675 32.17 1.09 -20.10
N LEU A 676 31.60 0.07 -19.45
CA LEU A 676 31.26 -1.21 -20.05
C LEU A 676 29.74 -1.41 -20.09
N LYS A 677 29.30 -2.14 -21.11
CA LYS A 677 27.92 -2.49 -21.38
C LYS A 677 27.82 -3.98 -21.73
N ILE A 678 26.83 -4.65 -21.13
CA ILE A 678 26.41 -5.99 -21.49
C ILE A 678 25.07 -5.93 -22.22
N ASP A 679 24.98 -6.60 -23.36
CA ASP A 679 23.73 -6.93 -24.04
C ASP A 679 23.60 -8.47 -24.16
N GLN A 680 22.39 -9.02 -24.15
CA GLN A 680 22.11 -10.44 -24.38
C GLN A 680 21.19 -10.61 -25.61
N ASP A 681 21.48 -11.60 -26.44
CA ASP A 681 20.68 -11.89 -27.63
C ASP A 681 19.34 -12.53 -27.26
N ASN A 682 18.23 -11.89 -27.62
CA ASN A 682 16.88 -12.43 -27.56
C ASN A 682 16.35 -12.61 -28.99
N ASN A 683 16.47 -13.83 -29.52
CA ASN A 683 15.95 -14.23 -30.83
C ASN A 683 16.34 -13.30 -32.00
N GLY A 684 17.60 -12.87 -32.05
CA GLY A 684 18.14 -12.01 -33.11
C GLY A 684 18.13 -10.52 -32.78
N THR A 685 17.69 -10.14 -31.57
CA THR A 685 17.74 -8.76 -31.06
C THR A 685 18.57 -8.66 -29.79
N TRP A 686 19.52 -7.72 -29.75
CA TRP A 686 20.36 -7.49 -28.57
C TRP A 686 19.64 -6.61 -27.55
N GLU A 687 19.27 -7.19 -26.41
CA GLU A 687 18.65 -6.52 -25.26
C GLU A 687 19.71 -6.07 -24.26
N HIS A 688 19.53 -4.88 -23.68
CA HIS A 688 20.46 -4.36 -22.70
C HIS A 688 20.28 -5.04 -21.34
N VAL A 689 21.40 -5.41 -20.72
CA VAL A 689 21.42 -6.21 -19.50
C VAL A 689 22.06 -5.46 -18.33
N LEU A 690 23.23 -4.85 -18.54
CA LEU A 690 24.02 -4.26 -17.45
C LEU A 690 24.96 -3.16 -17.96
N HIS A 691 25.15 -2.12 -17.14
CA HIS A 691 26.23 -1.15 -17.26
C HIS A 691 27.21 -1.29 -16.07
N ALA A 692 28.51 -1.20 -16.34
CA ALA A 692 29.55 -1.26 -15.30
C ALA A 692 30.65 -0.22 -15.55
N LEU A 693 31.17 0.37 -14.48
CA LEU A 693 32.23 1.37 -14.53
C LEU A 693 33.49 0.83 -13.86
N PHE A 694 34.59 0.80 -14.62
CA PHE A 694 35.90 0.33 -14.17
C PHE A 694 36.88 1.49 -14.15
N VAL A 695 37.51 1.75 -13.00
CA VAL A 695 38.60 2.71 -12.90
C VAL A 695 39.92 1.96 -13.00
N LEU A 696 40.71 2.29 -14.02
CA LEU A 696 42.03 1.70 -14.26
C LEU A 696 43.13 2.69 -13.87
N ALA A 697 44.26 2.17 -13.39
CA ALA A 697 45.47 2.93 -13.12
C ALA A 697 46.61 2.45 -14.03
N ALA A 698 47.31 3.40 -14.65
CA ALA A 698 48.52 3.14 -15.42
C ALA A 698 49.77 3.37 -14.57
N ARG A 699 50.71 2.43 -14.65
CA ARG A 699 51.98 2.47 -13.94
C ARG A 699 53.14 2.11 -14.85
N ASP A 700 54.31 2.66 -14.52
CA ASP A 700 55.58 2.22 -15.08
C ASP A 700 55.92 0.87 -14.44
N PRO A 701 56.10 -0.19 -15.24
CA PRO A 701 56.35 -1.52 -14.71
C PRO A 701 57.69 -1.70 -14.01
N ARG A 702 58.69 -0.87 -14.30
CA ARG A 702 60.02 -0.96 -13.70
C ARG A 702 60.06 -0.21 -12.37
N THR A 703 59.53 1.02 -12.36
CA THR A 703 59.61 1.92 -11.20
C THR A 703 58.39 1.84 -10.27
N LYS A 704 57.30 1.19 -10.70
CA LYS A 704 56.00 1.10 -10.02
C LYS A 704 55.30 2.46 -9.80
N LYS A 705 55.88 3.56 -10.30
CA LYS A 705 55.31 4.92 -10.23
C LYS A 705 54.17 5.07 -11.24
N SER A 706 53.29 6.04 -10.98
CA SER A 706 52.20 6.39 -11.90
C SER A 706 52.74 6.79 -13.28
N ALA A 707 52.11 6.30 -14.34
CA ALA A 707 52.49 6.60 -15.72
C ALA A 707 51.47 7.52 -16.39
N LYS A 708 51.94 8.39 -17.30
CA LYS A 708 51.08 9.31 -18.05
C LYS A 708 50.24 8.56 -19.09
N MET A 709 49.00 9.01 -19.29
CA MET A 709 48.08 8.44 -20.30
C MET A 709 47.64 9.47 -21.34
N ASN A 710 47.25 8.98 -22.52
CA ASN A 710 46.78 9.83 -23.62
C ASN A 710 45.51 10.59 -23.22
N PRO A 711 45.48 11.93 -23.30
CA PRO A 711 44.29 12.72 -22.94
C PRO A 711 43.08 12.32 -23.78
N LEU A 712 41.89 12.28 -23.17
CA LEU A 712 40.64 12.02 -23.87
C LEU A 712 40.05 13.34 -24.40
N ILE A 713 39.73 13.40 -25.69
CA ILE A 713 39.09 14.55 -26.33
C ILE A 713 37.71 14.17 -26.87
N GLY A 714 36.77 15.11 -26.74
CA GLY A 714 35.45 14.98 -27.33
C GLY A 714 35.38 15.69 -28.68
N THR A 715 34.97 14.98 -29.71
CA THR A 715 34.80 15.50 -31.07
C THR A 715 33.36 15.93 -31.37
N SER A 716 32.42 15.50 -30.53
CA SER A 716 30.99 15.80 -30.62
C SER A 716 30.41 16.27 -29.29
N GLU A 717 29.25 16.94 -29.31
CA GLU A 717 28.53 17.33 -28.08
C GLU A 717 28.27 16.13 -27.16
N LYS A 718 28.03 14.95 -27.76
CA LYS A 718 27.86 13.68 -27.06
C LYS A 718 29.13 13.23 -26.35
N ASP A 719 30.29 13.32 -27.02
CA ASP A 719 31.57 12.99 -26.39
C ASP A 719 31.87 13.93 -25.23
N ILE A 720 31.54 15.23 -25.38
CA ILE A 720 31.72 16.23 -24.32
C ILE A 720 30.84 15.90 -23.11
N ALA A 721 29.59 15.48 -23.33
CA ALA A 721 28.69 15.05 -22.26
C ALA A 721 29.24 13.82 -21.51
N ILE A 722 29.71 12.80 -22.23
CA ILE A 722 30.33 11.60 -21.63
C ILE A 722 31.53 11.98 -20.76
N ILE A 723 32.42 12.84 -21.28
CA ILE A 723 33.61 13.31 -20.55
C ILE A 723 33.21 14.13 -19.31
N LYS A 724 32.15 14.93 -19.40
CA LYS A 724 31.62 15.70 -18.26
C LYS A 724 31.10 14.76 -17.17
N THR A 725 30.35 13.72 -17.52
CA THR A 725 29.86 12.73 -16.56
C THR A 725 31.01 11.98 -15.90
N GLY A 726 32.00 11.53 -16.66
CA GLY A 726 33.17 10.85 -16.08
C GLY A 726 33.97 11.73 -15.11
N LYS A 727 34.02 13.06 -15.33
CA LYS A 727 34.57 14.02 -14.36
C LYS A 727 33.75 14.09 -13.08
N LEU A 728 32.42 14.09 -13.18
CA LEU A 728 31.51 14.10 -12.04
C LEU A 728 31.63 12.81 -11.22
N ASN A 729 31.66 11.65 -11.88
CA ASN A 729 31.88 10.34 -11.24
C ASN A 729 33.18 10.32 -10.43
N ARG A 730 34.26 10.90 -10.97
CA ARG A 730 35.52 11.05 -10.24
C ARG A 730 35.37 11.93 -8.99
N GLN A 731 34.66 13.05 -9.09
CA GLN A 731 34.44 13.94 -7.93
C GLN A 731 33.63 13.23 -6.84
N ARG A 732 32.58 12.49 -7.23
CA ARG A 732 31.77 11.67 -6.34
C ARG A 732 32.64 10.68 -5.55
N ARG A 733 33.44 9.87 -6.26
CA ARG A 733 34.35 8.89 -5.63
C ARG A 733 35.38 9.52 -4.69
N LEU A 734 35.89 10.71 -4.99
CA LEU A 734 36.80 11.41 -4.07
C LEU A 734 36.07 11.82 -2.78
N THR A 735 34.85 12.34 -2.92
CA THR A 735 34.02 12.72 -1.76
C THR A 735 33.63 11.49 -0.92
N GLU A 736 33.34 10.35 -1.56
CA GLU A 736 33.05 9.08 -0.89
C GLU A 736 34.29 8.50 -0.20
N GLN A 737 35.45 8.55 -0.85
CA GLN A 737 36.73 8.09 -0.28
C GLN A 737 37.15 8.89 0.95
N ASP A 738 36.82 10.18 1.00
CA ASP A 738 37.06 11.04 2.16
C ASP A 738 36.10 10.73 3.32
N LYS A 739 34.92 10.15 3.05
CA LYS A 739 33.91 9.76 4.06
C LYS A 739 34.11 8.37 4.69
N SER A 740 35.17 7.64 4.33
CA SER A 740 35.43 6.27 4.79
C SER A 740 35.54 6.15 6.32
N LEU A 741 34.81 5.19 6.91
CA LEU A 741 34.76 4.87 8.35
C LEU A 741 36.12 4.56 9.00
N PHE A 742 37.11 4.16 8.21
CA PHE A 742 38.44 3.85 8.72
C PHE A 742 39.39 5.07 8.70
N LYS A 743 38.92 6.21 8.16
CA LYS A 743 39.66 7.49 8.12
C LYS A 743 39.04 8.55 9.04
N ILE A 744 37.75 8.44 9.36
CA ILE A 744 37.01 9.38 10.21
C ILE A 744 36.37 8.58 11.36
N PRO A 745 36.46 9.05 12.62
CA PRO A 745 35.78 8.39 13.74
C PRO A 745 34.25 8.33 13.52
N PRO A 746 33.55 7.34 14.11
CA PRO A 746 32.08 7.24 14.03
C PRO A 746 31.42 8.53 14.49
N ASP A 747 30.34 8.93 13.83
CA ASP A 747 29.53 10.06 14.31
C ASP A 747 28.73 9.70 15.58
N THR A 748 27.97 10.65 16.12
CA THR A 748 27.19 10.43 17.35
C THR A 748 26.16 9.30 17.19
N SER A 749 25.52 9.19 16.03
CA SER A 749 24.52 8.15 15.74
C SER A 749 25.17 6.77 15.67
N GLU A 750 26.29 6.67 14.95
CA GLU A 750 27.05 5.43 14.81
C GLU A 750 27.69 4.99 16.12
N SER A 751 28.16 5.94 16.93
CA SER A 751 28.66 5.69 18.27
C SER A 751 27.58 5.07 19.17
N THR A 752 26.33 5.55 19.06
CA THR A 752 25.19 4.96 19.77
C THR A 752 24.89 3.55 19.29
N ILE A 753 24.93 3.29 17.97
CA ILE A 753 24.74 1.93 17.42
C ILE A 753 25.80 0.96 17.97
N VAL A 754 27.07 1.36 17.94
CA VAL A 754 28.17 0.57 18.48
C VAL A 754 27.96 0.31 19.96
N HIS A 755 27.62 1.33 20.74
CA HIS A 755 27.33 1.22 22.16
C HIS A 755 26.19 0.22 22.46
N ASP A 756 25.09 0.32 21.72
CA ASP A 756 23.92 -0.57 21.87
C ASP A 756 24.25 -2.02 21.52
N LEU A 757 25.01 -2.25 20.44
CA LEU A 757 25.49 -3.59 20.06
C LEU A 757 26.31 -4.20 21.20
N PHE A 758 27.15 -3.40 21.86
CA PHE A 758 27.93 -3.86 23.00
C PHE A 758 27.08 -4.13 24.25
N LEU A 759 26.18 -3.22 24.63
CA LEU A 759 25.32 -3.37 25.81
C LEU A 759 24.43 -4.61 25.72
N LYS A 760 23.87 -4.91 24.54
CA LYS A 760 23.00 -6.08 24.31
C LYS A 760 23.71 -7.42 24.50
N THR A 761 25.05 -7.43 24.47
CA THR A 761 25.85 -8.66 24.61
C THR A 761 26.45 -8.85 26.01
N LEU A 762 26.14 -7.97 26.97
CA LEU A 762 26.66 -8.06 28.35
C LEU A 762 25.66 -8.74 29.29
N THR A 763 26.17 -9.61 30.17
CA THR A 763 25.40 -10.16 31.30
C THR A 763 25.16 -9.08 32.35
N GLN A 764 23.91 -8.92 32.82
CA GLN A 764 23.55 -7.96 33.88
C GLN A 764 24.28 -8.21 35.22
N ASN A 765 24.87 -9.39 35.42
CA ASN A 765 25.47 -9.83 36.69
C ASN A 765 27.00 -10.07 36.67
N ALA A 766 27.72 -9.79 35.58
CA ALA A 766 29.18 -9.98 35.56
C ALA A 766 29.93 -8.68 35.81
N SER A 767 30.72 -8.65 36.89
CA SER A 767 31.69 -7.58 37.20
C SER A 767 32.92 -7.58 36.27
N ILE A 768 32.95 -8.47 35.27
CA ILE A 768 34.08 -8.68 34.36
C ILE A 768 33.57 -8.66 32.91
N PHE A 769 34.01 -7.68 32.12
CA PHE A 769 33.71 -7.49 30.69
C PHE A 769 34.14 -8.64 29.75
N ARG A 770 34.61 -9.76 30.28
CA ARG A 770 35.19 -10.86 29.49
C ARG A 770 34.17 -11.85 28.96
N THR A 771 33.00 -11.97 29.60
CA THR A 771 31.99 -12.95 29.20
C THR A 771 30.83 -12.25 28.50
N ARG A 772 30.63 -12.56 27.22
CA ARG A 772 29.54 -12.01 26.40
C ARG A 772 28.47 -13.06 26.16
N LEU A 773 27.22 -12.65 26.14
CA LEU A 773 26.09 -13.47 25.74
C LEU A 773 25.68 -13.15 24.31
N LEU A 774 25.36 -14.20 23.56
CA LEU A 774 24.74 -14.09 22.24
C LEU A 774 23.26 -13.75 22.45
N VAL A 775 22.77 -12.75 21.74
CA VAL A 775 21.36 -12.35 21.74
C VAL A 775 20.53 -13.47 21.09
N GLU A 776 19.29 -13.67 21.54
CA GLU A 776 18.36 -14.63 20.92
C GLU A 776 18.21 -14.37 19.41
N ASP A 777 18.03 -15.43 18.63
CA ASP A 777 17.91 -15.41 17.15
C ASP A 777 19.03 -14.69 16.40
N SER A 778 20.23 -14.66 16.99
CA SER A 778 21.42 -14.04 16.42
C SER A 778 22.59 -15.01 16.31
N MET A 779 23.57 -14.70 15.47
CA MET A 779 24.83 -15.44 15.29
C MET A 779 26.02 -14.51 15.46
N TRP A 780 27.13 -14.99 16.02
CA TRP A 780 28.34 -14.15 16.11
C TRP A 780 28.91 -13.91 14.72
N MET A 781 29.35 -12.68 14.44
CA MET A 781 30.01 -12.34 13.16
C MET A 781 31.20 -13.25 12.86
N GLU A 782 31.97 -13.65 13.88
CA GLU A 782 33.10 -14.56 13.73
C GLU A 782 32.71 -15.96 13.24
N GLU A 783 31.49 -16.42 13.54
CA GLU A 783 30.94 -17.74 13.17
C GLU A 783 30.45 -17.78 11.71
N THR A 784 30.15 -16.61 11.13
CA THR A 784 29.76 -16.49 9.71
C THR A 784 30.94 -16.57 8.74
N GLY A 785 32.16 -16.68 9.27
CA GLY A 785 33.38 -16.50 8.49
C GLY A 785 33.83 -17.75 7.74
N LEU A 786 34.15 -17.60 6.45
CA LEU A 786 34.88 -18.60 5.67
C LEU A 786 36.29 -18.11 5.34
N ARG A 787 37.21 -19.06 5.16
CA ARG A 787 38.59 -18.78 4.79
C ARG A 787 39.05 -19.80 3.76
N THR A 788 39.82 -19.36 2.79
CA THR A 788 40.46 -20.23 1.81
C THR A 788 41.83 -19.68 1.46
N MET A 789 42.72 -20.56 1.03
CA MET A 789 44.08 -20.22 0.65
C MET A 789 44.35 -20.74 -0.75
N TYR A 790 44.93 -19.90 -1.60
CA TYR A 790 45.31 -20.22 -2.96
C TYR A 790 46.80 -19.99 -3.16
N LEU A 791 47.47 -20.94 -3.81
CA LEU A 791 48.77 -20.68 -4.39
C LEU A 791 48.56 -19.98 -5.74
N CYS A 792 49.09 -18.76 -5.87
CA CYS A 792 48.97 -17.97 -7.08
C CYS A 792 49.73 -18.62 -8.25
N HIS A 793 49.00 -19.23 -9.19
CA HIS A 793 49.58 -19.97 -10.31
C HIS A 793 50.01 -19.06 -11.47
N PRO A 794 51.11 -19.39 -12.18
CA PRO A 794 51.61 -18.59 -13.29
C PRO A 794 50.62 -18.35 -14.43
N GLU A 795 49.61 -19.20 -14.61
CA GLU A 795 48.58 -19.04 -15.64
C GLU A 795 47.65 -17.83 -15.40
N GLN A 796 47.65 -17.28 -14.19
CA GLN A 796 46.78 -16.19 -13.75
C GLN A 796 47.49 -14.83 -13.76
N ARG A 797 48.64 -14.74 -14.43
CA ARG A 797 49.56 -13.60 -14.35
C ARG A 797 49.46 -12.62 -15.51
N ASN A 798 49.69 -11.34 -15.22
CA ASN A 798 50.10 -10.35 -16.21
C ASN A 798 51.62 -10.41 -16.47
N LEU A 799 52.11 -9.59 -17.41
CA LEU A 799 53.52 -9.47 -17.79
C LEU A 799 54.49 -9.34 -16.61
N TYR A 800 54.03 -8.73 -15.52
CA TYR A 800 54.85 -8.32 -14.38
C TYR A 800 54.79 -9.32 -13.24
N ASN A 801 54.41 -10.58 -13.53
CA ASN A 801 54.19 -11.63 -12.54
C ASN A 801 53.22 -11.20 -11.42
N LYS A 802 52.18 -10.45 -11.76
CA LYS A 802 51.08 -10.12 -10.84
C LYS A 802 49.79 -10.81 -11.26
N ILE A 803 48.95 -11.18 -10.29
CA ILE A 803 47.64 -11.80 -10.55
C ILE A 803 46.68 -10.82 -11.22
N PHE A 804 45.88 -11.29 -12.19
CA PHE A 804 44.81 -10.51 -12.80
C PHE A 804 43.71 -10.12 -11.81
N GLY A 805 43.23 -8.88 -11.88
CA GLY A 805 42.14 -8.36 -11.05
C GLY A 805 40.88 -9.20 -11.15
N GLY A 806 40.45 -9.52 -12.38
CA GLY A 806 39.26 -10.32 -12.65
C GLY A 806 39.30 -11.72 -12.02
N TYR A 807 40.47 -12.36 -11.97
CA TYR A 807 40.62 -13.65 -11.27
C TYR A 807 40.34 -13.52 -9.77
N LEU A 808 40.88 -12.46 -9.15
CA LEU A 808 40.67 -12.19 -7.74
C LEU A 808 39.19 -11.85 -7.45
N MET A 809 38.57 -10.99 -8.26
CA MET A 809 37.16 -10.63 -8.16
C MET A 809 36.27 -11.87 -8.18
N ARG A 810 36.50 -12.78 -9.14
CA ARG A 810 35.75 -14.03 -9.25
C ARG A 810 35.92 -14.91 -8.02
N LYS A 811 37.15 -15.11 -7.54
CA LYS A 811 37.43 -15.97 -6.38
C LYS A 811 36.84 -15.41 -5.10
N SER A 812 36.87 -14.10 -4.93
CA SER A 812 36.22 -13.40 -3.83
C SER A 812 34.69 -13.56 -3.89
N PHE A 813 34.09 -13.40 -5.07
CA PHE A 813 32.64 -13.59 -5.27
C PHE A 813 32.19 -15.02 -4.92
N GLU A 814 32.90 -16.05 -5.44
CA GLU A 814 32.59 -17.45 -5.18
C GLU A 814 32.65 -17.78 -3.67
N LEU A 815 33.65 -17.22 -2.98
CA LEU A 815 33.80 -17.40 -1.53
C LEU A 815 32.69 -16.69 -0.73
N ALA A 816 32.38 -15.44 -1.09
CA ALA A 816 31.32 -14.64 -0.48
C ALA A 816 29.93 -15.30 -0.63
N TRP A 817 29.60 -15.76 -1.84
CA TRP A 817 28.37 -16.49 -2.11
C TRP A 817 28.25 -17.74 -1.22
N THR A 818 29.35 -18.46 -1.05
CA THR A 818 29.38 -19.66 -0.21
C THR A 818 29.14 -19.32 1.26
N ALA A 819 29.78 -18.27 1.78
CA ALA A 819 29.58 -17.83 3.16
C ALA A 819 28.15 -17.38 3.42
N ALA A 820 27.59 -16.56 2.52
CA ALA A 820 26.20 -16.13 2.60
C ALA A 820 25.23 -17.32 2.51
N SER A 821 25.49 -18.30 1.64
CA SER A 821 24.62 -19.48 1.47
C SER A 821 24.62 -20.36 2.72
N LEU A 822 25.79 -20.57 3.33
CA LEU A 822 25.92 -21.32 4.59
C LEU A 822 25.24 -20.60 5.76
N PHE A 823 25.38 -19.28 5.82
CA PHE A 823 24.71 -18.44 6.82
C PHE A 823 23.19 -18.51 6.69
N ALA A 824 22.67 -18.31 5.47
CA ALA A 824 21.24 -18.26 5.21
C ALA A 824 20.55 -19.63 5.26
N LYS A 825 21.31 -20.71 5.00
CA LYS A 825 20.81 -22.10 4.84
C LYS A 825 19.70 -22.23 3.79
N GLN A 826 19.71 -21.37 2.77
CA GLN A 826 18.71 -21.33 1.70
C GLN A 826 19.31 -20.81 0.39
N SER A 827 18.56 -20.96 -0.71
CA SER A 827 18.98 -20.44 -2.01
C SER A 827 19.00 -18.92 -2.02
N LEU A 828 20.09 -18.36 -2.55
CA LEU A 828 20.31 -16.93 -2.67
C LEU A 828 20.07 -16.47 -4.10
N SER A 829 19.86 -15.17 -4.23
CA SER A 829 19.97 -14.39 -5.45
C SER A 829 21.01 -13.31 -5.21
N THR A 830 21.85 -12.99 -6.20
CA THR A 830 22.80 -11.90 -6.05
C THR A 830 22.15 -10.59 -6.46
N LEU A 831 22.32 -9.55 -5.64
CA LEU A 831 21.78 -8.22 -5.92
C LEU A 831 22.82 -7.31 -6.55
N ALA A 832 23.98 -7.18 -5.91
CA ALA A 832 25.02 -6.25 -6.35
C ALA A 832 26.42 -6.66 -5.88
N VAL A 833 27.42 -6.24 -6.65
CA VAL A 833 28.79 -6.05 -6.18
C VAL A 833 28.92 -4.58 -5.84
N ASP A 834 29.45 -4.28 -4.68
CA ASP A 834 29.70 -2.92 -4.25
C ASP A 834 31.19 -2.58 -4.37
N ASP A 835 31.58 -1.33 -4.10
CA ASP A 835 32.90 -0.77 -4.45
C ASP A 835 34.07 -1.69 -4.09
N ILE A 836 34.85 -2.06 -5.10
CA ILE A 836 36.04 -2.91 -4.93
C ILE A 836 37.24 -2.03 -4.59
N MET A 837 37.74 -2.14 -3.36
CA MET A 837 38.91 -1.39 -2.91
C MET A 837 40.20 -2.17 -3.19
N PHE A 838 41.11 -1.58 -3.97
CA PHE A 838 42.45 -2.10 -4.24
C PHE A 838 43.51 -1.35 -3.43
N GLU A 839 44.31 -2.08 -2.66
CA GLU A 839 45.44 -1.54 -1.90
C GLU A 839 46.79 -1.82 -2.57
N ARG A 840 47.05 -3.09 -2.93
CA ARG A 840 48.35 -3.50 -3.50
C ARG A 840 48.22 -4.70 -4.44
N PRO A 841 49.12 -4.87 -5.43
CA PRO A 841 49.08 -5.99 -6.36
C PRO A 841 49.58 -7.31 -5.73
N VAL A 842 48.97 -8.43 -6.10
CA VAL A 842 49.35 -9.79 -5.67
C VAL A 842 50.42 -10.39 -6.59
N GLU A 843 51.50 -10.95 -6.05
CA GLU A 843 52.58 -11.61 -6.82
C GLU A 843 52.28 -13.08 -7.12
N ILE A 844 52.79 -13.57 -8.24
CA ILE A 844 52.77 -15.00 -8.57
C ILE A 844 53.69 -15.76 -7.61
N GLY A 845 53.25 -16.94 -7.17
CA GLY A 845 53.93 -17.72 -6.14
C GLY A 845 53.64 -17.27 -4.70
N SER A 846 52.96 -16.12 -4.51
CA SER A 846 52.45 -15.74 -3.19
C SER A 846 51.34 -16.70 -2.72
N LEU A 847 51.26 -16.88 -1.40
CA LEU A 847 50.10 -17.49 -0.75
C LEU A 847 49.03 -16.42 -0.56
N LEU A 848 47.96 -16.53 -1.34
CA LEU A 848 46.80 -15.65 -1.27
C LEU A 848 45.77 -16.23 -0.31
N PHE A 849 45.53 -15.53 0.79
CA PHE A 849 44.57 -15.87 1.81
C PHE A 849 43.31 -15.01 1.63
N LEU A 850 42.19 -15.64 1.27
CA LEU A 850 40.90 -14.96 1.19
C LEU A 850 40.09 -15.28 2.44
N THR A 851 39.63 -14.24 3.12
CA THR A 851 38.72 -14.35 4.26
C THR A 851 37.43 -13.64 3.94
N THR A 852 36.29 -14.25 4.24
CA THR A 852 34.98 -13.62 4.10
C THR A 852 34.18 -13.76 5.37
N ARG A 853 33.27 -12.80 5.61
CA ARG A 853 32.30 -12.81 6.71
C ARG A 853 31.01 -12.15 6.25
N VAL A 854 29.88 -12.56 6.81
CA VAL A 854 28.65 -11.77 6.76
C VAL A 854 28.83 -10.61 7.75
N VAL A 855 28.75 -9.38 7.26
CA VAL A 855 29.03 -8.18 8.07
C VAL A 855 27.77 -7.44 8.47
N TYR A 856 26.70 -7.56 7.68
CA TYR A 856 25.42 -6.89 7.95
C TYR A 856 24.26 -7.68 7.32
N VAL A 857 23.10 -7.64 7.98
CA VAL A 857 21.86 -8.29 7.54
C VAL A 857 20.70 -7.32 7.80
N GLU A 858 19.84 -7.16 6.80
CA GLU A 858 18.61 -6.37 6.93
C GLU A 858 17.48 -7.06 6.17
N GLY A 859 16.45 -7.50 6.91
CA GLY A 859 15.34 -8.28 6.34
C GLY A 859 15.84 -9.58 5.69
N ASN A 860 15.69 -9.67 4.37
CA ASN A 860 16.14 -10.81 3.55
C ASN A 860 17.45 -10.56 2.79
N LYS A 861 18.09 -9.40 3.02
CA LYS A 861 19.36 -9.03 2.40
C LYS A 861 20.53 -9.37 3.30
N ILE A 862 21.59 -9.89 2.70
CA ILE A 862 22.83 -10.31 3.36
C ILE A 862 23.97 -9.59 2.69
N GLN A 863 24.80 -8.92 3.47
CA GLN A 863 26.03 -8.36 2.98
C GLN A 863 27.23 -9.12 3.51
N THR A 864 28.14 -9.42 2.59
CA THR A 864 29.41 -10.04 2.92
C THR A 864 30.56 -9.12 2.58
N ARG A 865 31.61 -9.21 3.38
CA ARG A 865 32.91 -8.59 3.11
C ARG A 865 33.92 -9.70 2.85
N VAL A 866 34.78 -9.52 1.85
CA VAL A 866 35.91 -10.41 1.56
C VAL A 866 37.20 -9.60 1.63
N ASN A 867 38.14 -10.01 2.48
CA ASN A 867 39.50 -9.48 2.48
C ASN A 867 40.43 -10.48 1.78
N ALA A 868 41.13 -10.00 0.77
CA ALA A 868 42.22 -10.72 0.13
C ALA A 868 43.55 -10.26 0.76
N GLU A 869 44.34 -11.20 1.26
CA GLU A 869 45.61 -10.93 1.92
C GLU A 869 46.71 -11.79 1.29
N VAL A 870 47.89 -11.22 1.09
CA VAL A 870 49.09 -12.00 0.78
C VAL A 870 49.83 -12.30 2.08
N VAL A 871 50.30 -13.54 2.24
CA VAL A 871 51.16 -13.95 3.35
C VAL A 871 52.61 -13.86 2.93
N ASP A 872 53.41 -13.12 3.68
CA ASP A 872 54.87 -13.17 3.56
C ASP A 872 55.39 -14.48 4.15
N ILE A 873 56.09 -15.28 3.34
CA ILE A 873 56.54 -16.63 3.72
C ILE A 873 57.65 -16.58 4.77
N HIS A 874 58.40 -15.48 4.87
CA HIS A 874 59.53 -15.33 5.78
C HIS A 874 59.10 -14.72 7.12
N THR A 875 58.15 -13.77 7.12
CA THR A 875 57.69 -13.08 8.34
C THR A 875 56.36 -13.60 8.88
N ALA A 876 55.62 -14.40 8.10
CA ALA A 876 54.22 -14.79 8.34
C ALA A 876 53.24 -13.61 8.46
N GLU A 877 53.68 -12.38 8.15
CA GLU A 877 52.82 -11.20 8.16
C GLU A 877 51.81 -11.24 7.01
N ARG A 878 50.63 -10.70 7.29
CA ARG A 878 49.54 -10.63 6.31
C ARG A 878 49.34 -9.22 5.84
N HIS A 879 49.01 -9.14 4.57
CA HIS A 879 49.05 -7.91 3.83
C HIS A 879 47.80 -7.82 2.95
N THR A 880 46.79 -7.05 3.39
CA THR A 880 45.57 -6.80 2.62
C THR A 880 45.90 -6.23 1.25
N THR A 881 45.36 -6.86 0.20
CA THR A 881 45.52 -6.45 -1.19
C THR A 881 44.24 -5.87 -1.73
N ASN A 882 43.10 -6.48 -1.40
CA ASN A 882 41.80 -6.06 -1.88
C ASN A 882 40.73 -6.32 -0.83
N ILE A 883 39.71 -5.47 -0.83
CA ILE A 883 38.48 -5.66 -0.06
C ILE A 883 37.31 -5.63 -1.03
N PHE A 884 36.42 -6.61 -0.90
CA PHE A 884 35.22 -6.75 -1.74
C PHE A 884 33.97 -6.77 -0.87
N TYR A 885 32.91 -6.10 -1.32
CA TYR A 885 31.60 -6.18 -0.72
C TYR A 885 30.60 -6.77 -1.71
N PHE A 886 29.84 -7.76 -1.25
CA PHE A 886 28.84 -8.43 -2.07
C PHE A 886 27.52 -8.50 -1.32
N ILE A 887 26.43 -8.16 -2.02
CA ILE A 887 25.08 -8.14 -1.49
C ILE A 887 24.26 -9.26 -2.12
N PHE A 888 23.69 -10.10 -1.27
CA PHE A 888 22.83 -11.22 -1.63
C PHE A 888 21.44 -11.04 -1.02
N LYS A 889 20.45 -11.72 -1.60
CA LYS A 889 19.07 -11.75 -1.09
C LYS A 889 18.55 -13.18 -1.11
N THR A 890 17.83 -13.58 -0.07
CA THR A 890 17.21 -14.90 0.00
C THR A 890 16.00 -14.99 -0.92
N LYS A 891 15.75 -16.17 -1.49
CA LYS A 891 14.58 -16.37 -2.37
C LYS A 891 13.27 -16.61 -1.59
N ASP A 892 13.35 -17.15 -0.38
CA ASP A 892 12.19 -17.37 0.49
C ASP A 892 12.09 -16.24 1.52
N ASN A 893 10.91 -15.62 1.57
CA ASN A 893 10.59 -14.56 2.55
C ASN A 893 9.96 -15.12 3.83
N LYS A 894 9.67 -16.42 3.89
CA LYS A 894 8.94 -17.04 5.01
C LYS A 894 9.79 -17.26 6.26
N ASN A 895 11.11 -17.39 6.11
CA ASN A 895 12.04 -17.61 7.21
C ASN A 895 12.90 -16.37 7.44
N PRO A 896 12.78 -15.68 8.59
CA PRO A 896 13.63 -14.53 8.90
C PRO A 896 15.09 -14.97 9.03
N LEU A 897 16.00 -14.16 8.47
CA LEU A 897 17.43 -14.36 8.65
C LEU A 897 17.83 -14.00 10.07
N GLN A 898 18.76 -14.76 10.64
CA GLN A 898 19.36 -14.43 11.94
C GLN A 898 20.12 -13.11 11.83
N ASN A 899 20.15 -12.33 12.90
CA ASN A 899 20.97 -11.13 12.96
C ASN A 899 22.44 -11.49 13.19
N VAL A 900 23.35 -10.73 12.60
CA VAL A 900 24.79 -10.88 12.86
C VAL A 900 25.23 -9.89 13.92
N VAL A 901 25.84 -10.41 14.99
CA VAL A 901 26.28 -9.59 16.13
C VAL A 901 27.82 -9.54 16.20
N PRO A 902 28.44 -8.34 16.22
CA PRO A 902 29.87 -8.20 16.37
C PRO A 902 30.33 -8.47 17.80
N LYS A 903 31.46 -9.15 17.97
CA LYS A 903 32.03 -9.48 19.28
C LYS A 903 33.12 -8.50 19.70
N THR A 904 33.80 -7.89 18.74
CA THR A 904 34.91 -6.95 18.97
C THR A 904 34.61 -5.57 18.39
N TYR A 905 35.32 -4.52 18.85
CA TYR A 905 35.17 -3.17 18.28
C TYR A 905 35.47 -3.15 16.78
N ALA A 906 36.48 -3.92 16.33
CA ALA A 906 36.79 -4.06 14.91
C ALA A 906 35.63 -4.66 14.11
N GLU A 907 34.93 -5.65 14.65
CA GLU A 907 33.72 -6.22 14.03
C GLU A 907 32.55 -5.25 14.05
N ALA A 908 32.42 -4.42 15.09
CA ALA A 908 31.39 -3.38 15.14
C ALA A 908 31.65 -2.31 14.05
N MET A 909 32.92 -1.97 13.80
CA MET A 909 33.28 -1.11 12.66
C MET A 909 32.96 -1.78 11.32
N MET A 910 33.19 -3.09 11.18
CA MET A 910 32.77 -3.83 9.97
C MET A 910 31.25 -3.85 9.78
N TYR A 911 30.49 -3.91 10.88
CA TYR A 911 29.02 -3.86 10.85
C TYR A 911 28.50 -2.50 10.38
N LEU A 912 29.06 -1.40 10.91
CA LEU A 912 28.73 -0.05 10.46
C LEU A 912 29.07 0.16 8.98
N ASP A 913 30.24 -0.32 8.57
CA ASP A 913 30.71 -0.26 7.21
C ASP A 913 29.79 -1.03 6.27
N GLY A 914 29.39 -2.25 6.66
CA GLY A 914 28.34 -3.00 5.97
C GLY A 914 27.04 -2.19 5.86
N LYS A 915 26.50 -1.71 6.98
CA LYS A 915 25.25 -0.94 6.99
C LYS A 915 25.23 0.22 5.99
N ARG A 916 26.32 0.98 5.88
CA ARG A 916 26.40 2.09 4.90
C ARG A 916 26.36 1.63 3.45
N HIS A 917 26.92 0.47 3.18
CA HIS A 917 27.03 -0.13 1.86
C HIS A 917 25.76 -0.94 1.48
N LEU A 918 24.91 -1.32 2.44
CA LEU A 918 23.62 -1.97 2.17
C LEU A 918 22.46 -0.98 1.91
N ASN A 919 22.56 0.23 2.49
CA ASN A 919 21.52 1.27 2.48
C ASN A 919 21.39 2.00 1.15
#